data_AF-A0A520EJE6-F1
#
_entry.id   AF-A0A520EJE6-F1
#
_cell.length_a   1.000
_cell.length_b   1.000
_cell.length_c   1.000
_cell.angle_alpha   90.00
_cell.angle_beta   90.00
_cell.angle_gamma   90.00
#
_symmetry.space_group_name_H-M   'P 1'
#
loop_
_entity.id
_entity.type
_entity.pdbx_description
1 polymer ?
#
loop_
_entity_poly.entity_id
_entity_poly.type
_entity_poly.pdbx_seq_one_letter_code
_entity_poly.pdbx_strand_id
1 'polypeptide(L)'
;MKSTRFLNYIVILLLTIGFTACKKYGIEVPDGYDDASQNPNNSSIDTNMANIDRSGYAKARIFPGLVDQSEPRVKDAKFTLDLNFTSQTYENLRIRTAPQPKYSTGYYAAPGELVKLIVPAGVNGLYIQIGGHTDNLSGKVPLLRDPVIFTKQQLYPGVNYMRNIYGGTVYIFATFAHTTPVEFTISGACVSPDFILDVDTHDSWKAKVLASKVPWLELRSKRVVFLVPRDKIVSQFTNATEPLLNIAEPLALWNTVFDQDFNGWMGLSDNAANPLDRSPQGQWRGVLDIQLTNGYGHSGSPNSPEFVGLNDSEWFSSFTSATRLKTSINTWGSYHEFGHNCQQSSVWSWSTLGETTNNLFSFKVAKRINANYSTLHPAVTSGFPLAIAYASTAGTKNFDSDVAMNDPGTGPFMKMTPFIQIFELYGYGAMTKLYTEGRYAQRLANNDLDKHDFVYEKLSEYCNVDLIPFFEAWGILVSPQSQAKIGAKYPILTKQIWTYNPLNKTGGTANIVFTNSVVSVSSPAQEGSFAALVDNNLTTYYHSQYSNPTPAQTFPFTFILSAGANIPIKGMYFNGRAGGNRAGDAKEIDIFSSRDNVNYTFVGTTILPNTANRFEYLFPNGNINAKFYKVIVKSGYSTNPYVVFAEMNLIKP
;
A
#
# COMPACT_ATOMS: atom_id res chain seq x y z
N MET A 1 -13.12 10.85 43.32
CA MET A 1 -12.21 11.98 43.62
C MET A 1 -10.71 11.63 43.69
N LYS A 2 -10.26 10.42 43.33
CA LYS A 2 -8.82 10.07 43.28
C LYS A 2 -8.25 9.92 41.85
N SER A 3 -9.08 9.79 40.80
CA SER A 3 -8.57 9.65 39.40
C SER A 3 -8.24 10.98 38.73
N THR A 4 -8.92 12.08 39.07
CA THR A 4 -8.63 13.41 38.50
C THR A 4 -7.32 14.00 38.99
N ARG A 5 -6.85 13.63 40.18
CA ARG A 5 -5.53 14.08 40.68
C ARG A 5 -4.37 13.34 39.99
N PHE A 6 -4.53 12.07 39.64
CA PHE A 6 -3.51 11.28 38.96
C PHE A 6 -3.30 11.72 37.50
N LEU A 7 -4.39 12.07 36.81
CA LEU A 7 -4.35 12.62 35.45
C LEU A 7 -3.64 14.00 35.42
N ASN A 8 -3.88 14.85 36.42
CA ASN A 8 -3.21 16.15 36.52
C ASN A 8 -1.71 16.02 36.81
N TYR A 9 -1.28 15.02 37.58
CA TYR A 9 0.16 14.76 37.78
C TYR A 9 0.84 14.24 36.51
N ILE A 10 0.17 13.41 35.70
CA ILE A 10 0.71 12.95 34.41
C ILE A 10 0.81 14.10 33.41
N VAL A 11 -0.17 15.00 33.37
CA VAL A 11 -0.14 16.19 32.50
C VAL A 11 0.96 17.17 32.93
N ILE A 12 1.17 17.37 34.24
CA ILE A 12 2.25 18.23 34.75
C ILE A 12 3.64 17.59 34.56
N LEU A 13 3.75 16.25 34.63
CA LEU A 13 4.99 15.54 34.33
C LEU A 13 5.31 15.55 32.83
N LEU A 14 4.30 15.43 31.96
CA LEU A 14 4.45 15.59 30.50
C LEU A 14 4.82 17.03 30.11
N LEU A 15 4.27 18.03 30.80
CA LEU A 15 4.65 19.44 30.61
C LEU A 15 6.09 19.71 31.09
N THR A 16 6.54 19.13 32.20
CA THR A 16 7.92 19.32 32.71
C THR A 16 8.98 18.52 31.93
N ILE A 17 8.62 17.39 31.32
CA ILE A 17 9.47 16.67 30.35
C ILE A 17 9.53 17.43 29.01
N GLY A 18 8.48 18.16 28.65
CA GLY A 18 8.46 19.07 27.49
C GLY A 18 9.45 20.24 27.59
N PHE A 19 9.77 20.72 28.79
CA PHE A 19 10.70 21.84 29.00
C PHE A 19 12.16 21.41 29.26
N THR A 20 12.45 20.11 29.45
CA THR A 20 13.82 19.62 29.73
C THR A 20 14.48 18.87 28.58
N ALA A 21 13.75 18.62 27.48
CA ALA A 21 14.31 18.05 26.24
C ALA A 21 14.90 19.10 25.27
N CYS A 22 14.79 20.40 25.56
CA CYS A 22 15.45 21.46 24.79
C CYS A 22 16.88 21.71 25.32
N LYS A 23 17.78 20.74 25.19
CA LYS A 23 19.20 21.09 25.05
C LYS A 23 19.46 21.30 23.56
N LYS A 24 19.63 22.57 23.19
CA LYS A 24 20.10 23.04 21.87
C LYS A 24 21.45 22.38 21.57
N TYR A 25 21.44 21.26 20.85
CA TYR A 25 22.63 20.70 20.23
C TYR A 25 22.75 21.32 18.83
N GLY A 26 23.74 22.21 18.66
CA GLY A 26 24.05 22.80 17.36
C GLY A 26 23.50 24.22 17.19
N ILE A 27 24.35 25.02 16.56
CA ILE A 27 24.25 26.42 16.10
C ILE A 27 22.80 26.93 15.92
N GLU A 28 22.53 28.14 16.42
CA GLU A 28 21.36 28.93 16.02
C GLU A 28 21.42 29.22 14.52
N VAL A 29 20.75 28.40 13.74
CA VAL A 29 20.29 28.77 12.41
C VAL A 29 18.90 29.38 12.61
N PRO A 30 18.63 30.59 12.11
CA PRO A 30 17.28 31.16 12.11
C PRO A 30 16.30 30.10 11.59
N ASP A 31 15.18 29.92 12.27
CA ASP A 31 14.14 29.06 11.71
C ASP A 31 13.76 29.63 10.34
N GLY A 32 13.58 28.77 9.35
CA GLY A 32 13.40 29.19 7.96
C GLY A 32 12.03 29.82 7.68
N TYR A 33 11.42 30.50 8.66
CA TYR A 33 10.19 31.27 8.51
C TYR A 33 10.50 32.76 8.33
N ASP A 34 9.59 33.49 7.69
CA ASP A 34 9.71 34.93 7.51
C ASP A 34 9.73 35.63 8.88
N ASP A 35 10.87 36.26 9.21
CA ASP A 35 10.91 37.30 10.23
C ASP A 35 10.28 38.57 9.64
N ALA A 36 8.97 38.72 9.81
CA ALA A 36 8.23 39.92 9.42
C ALA A 36 8.59 41.16 10.26
N SER A 37 9.55 41.08 11.20
CA SER A 37 9.89 42.17 12.12
C SER A 37 10.69 43.31 11.50
N GLN A 38 11.11 43.20 10.23
CA GLN A 38 12.00 44.16 9.55
C GLN A 38 13.31 44.45 10.30
N ASN A 39 13.69 43.63 11.29
CA ASN A 39 14.97 43.80 11.96
C ASN A 39 16.10 43.37 11.00
N PRO A 40 17.07 44.23 10.69
CA PRO A 40 18.25 43.81 9.94
C PRO A 40 19.02 42.83 10.81
N ASN A 41 18.91 41.53 10.51
CA ASN A 41 19.74 40.51 11.11
C ASN A 41 21.20 40.85 10.77
N ASN A 42 21.95 41.31 11.76
CA ASN A 42 23.37 41.64 11.65
C ASN A 42 24.20 40.34 11.63
N SER A 43 23.85 39.41 10.75
CA SER A 43 24.53 38.14 10.55
C SER A 43 25.72 38.38 9.63
N SER A 44 26.95 38.24 10.15
CA SER A 44 28.12 38.27 9.27
C SER A 44 28.10 37.01 8.39
N ILE A 45 27.75 37.15 7.12
CA ILE A 45 27.81 36.04 6.16
C ILE A 45 29.28 35.69 5.95
N ASP A 46 29.67 34.45 6.27
CA ASP A 46 31.03 33.98 5.97
C ASP A 46 31.19 33.83 4.45
N THR A 47 31.99 34.72 3.88
CA THR A 47 32.31 34.77 2.45
C THR A 47 33.75 34.35 2.16
N ASN A 48 34.52 34.00 3.20
CA ASN A 48 35.93 33.69 3.06
C ASN A 48 36.13 32.25 2.58
N MET A 49 36.23 32.09 1.26
CA MET A 49 36.45 30.81 0.59
C MET A 49 37.75 30.09 1.00
N ALA A 50 38.70 30.76 1.65
CA ALA A 50 39.93 30.14 2.14
C ALA A 50 39.79 29.53 3.54
N ASN A 51 38.74 29.91 4.28
CA ASN A 51 38.48 29.38 5.62
C ASN A 51 37.71 28.06 5.53
N ILE A 52 38.28 27.02 6.15
CA ILE A 52 37.66 25.70 6.22
C ILE A 52 37.20 25.44 7.66
N ASP A 53 35.92 25.17 7.86
CA ASP A 53 35.37 24.79 9.15
C ASP A 53 35.67 23.31 9.45
N ARG A 54 36.68 23.07 10.28
CA ARG A 54 37.14 21.71 10.62
C ARG A 54 36.37 21.08 11.78
N SER A 55 35.38 21.76 12.37
CA SER A 55 34.63 21.25 13.52
C SER A 55 33.92 19.93 13.25
N GLY A 56 33.51 19.69 11.99
CA GLY A 56 32.85 18.46 11.56
C GLY A 56 33.80 17.31 11.16
N TYR A 57 35.11 17.53 11.02
CA TYR A 57 36.02 16.58 10.35
C TYR A 57 36.04 15.17 10.96
N ALA A 58 36.04 15.08 12.30
CA ALA A 58 36.05 13.79 12.98
C ALA A 58 34.80 12.96 12.64
N LYS A 59 33.64 13.62 12.53
CA LYS A 59 32.37 12.99 12.20
C LYS A 59 32.22 12.74 10.70
N ALA A 60 32.62 13.71 9.88
CA ALA A 60 32.67 13.58 8.42
C ALA A 60 33.57 12.42 7.97
N ARG A 61 34.66 12.15 8.70
CA ARG A 61 35.53 10.98 8.47
C ARG A 61 34.81 9.65 8.68
N ILE A 62 33.87 9.60 9.62
CA ILE A 62 33.02 8.42 9.83
C ILE A 62 32.01 8.32 8.70
N PHE A 63 31.29 9.42 8.42
CA PHE A 63 30.29 9.48 7.37
C PHE A 63 29.93 10.96 7.05
N PRO A 64 29.72 11.35 5.77
CA PRO A 64 29.75 10.52 4.56
C PRO A 64 31.17 10.25 4.04
N GLY A 65 32.18 10.96 4.52
CA GLY A 65 33.57 10.81 4.11
C GLY A 65 34.26 12.16 3.95
N LEU A 66 35.59 12.17 4.10
CA LEU A 66 36.41 13.34 3.78
C LEU A 66 36.70 13.39 2.27
N VAL A 67 36.91 14.62 1.77
CA VAL A 67 37.48 14.86 0.45
C VAL A 67 38.95 15.23 0.62
N ASP A 68 39.82 14.60 -0.15
CA ASP A 68 41.25 14.88 -0.13
C ASP A 68 41.53 16.33 -0.56
N GLN A 69 42.54 16.98 0.03
CA GLN A 69 42.95 18.34 -0.36
C GLN A 69 43.46 18.40 -1.81
N SER A 70 43.95 17.29 -2.37
CA SER A 70 44.38 17.21 -3.77
C SER A 70 43.22 17.17 -4.76
N GLU A 71 41.99 16.87 -4.33
CA GLU A 71 40.84 16.85 -5.24
C GLU A 71 40.59 18.27 -5.77
N PRO A 72 40.53 18.50 -7.10
CA PRO A 72 40.38 19.86 -7.61
C PRO A 72 39.05 20.50 -7.22
N ARG A 73 39.10 21.71 -6.65
CA ARG A 73 37.93 22.56 -6.46
C ARG A 73 37.74 23.41 -7.71
N VAL A 74 36.52 23.45 -8.23
CA VAL A 74 36.22 24.26 -9.41
C VAL A 74 36.21 25.75 -9.07
N LYS A 75 36.58 26.56 -10.07
CA LYS A 75 36.50 28.01 -10.02
C LYS A 75 35.64 28.51 -11.17
N ASP A 76 34.57 29.20 -10.82
CA ASP A 76 33.59 29.83 -11.70
C ASP A 76 33.09 28.87 -12.80
N ALA A 77 32.91 27.59 -12.43
CA ALA A 77 32.41 26.57 -13.33
C ALA A 77 30.92 26.80 -13.59
N LYS A 78 30.51 26.66 -14.85
CA LYS A 78 29.12 26.85 -15.27
C LYS A 78 28.44 25.50 -15.44
N PHE A 79 27.18 25.42 -15.00
CA PHE A 79 26.33 24.27 -15.25
C PHE A 79 24.88 24.72 -15.47
N THR A 80 24.13 23.97 -16.26
CA THR A 80 22.74 24.30 -16.58
C THR A 80 21.81 23.23 -16.04
N LEU A 81 20.70 23.65 -15.44
CA LEU A 81 19.62 22.75 -15.03
C LEU A 81 18.35 23.07 -15.80
N ASP A 82 17.70 22.04 -16.32
CA ASP A 82 16.32 22.15 -16.79
C ASP A 82 15.38 22.05 -15.58
N LEU A 83 14.86 23.20 -15.17
CA LEU A 83 13.95 23.34 -14.04
C LEU A 83 12.49 23.43 -14.49
N ASN A 84 12.19 22.98 -15.71
CA ASN A 84 10.83 22.93 -16.23
C ASN A 84 10.18 21.60 -15.83
N PHE A 85 9.14 21.67 -15.00
CA PHE A 85 8.40 20.49 -14.56
C PHE A 85 6.93 20.80 -14.38
N THR A 86 6.09 19.77 -14.45
CA THR A 86 4.69 19.87 -14.02
C THR A 86 4.57 19.44 -12.58
N SER A 87 3.74 20.13 -11.79
CA SER A 87 3.48 19.71 -10.42
C SER A 87 2.78 18.35 -10.39
N GLN A 88 3.56 17.30 -10.10
CA GLN A 88 3.11 15.93 -9.89
C GLN A 88 3.37 15.60 -8.43
N THR A 89 2.40 15.91 -7.58
CA THR A 89 2.51 15.78 -6.13
C THR A 89 1.99 14.42 -5.67
N TYR A 90 2.15 14.11 -4.39
CA TYR A 90 1.56 12.89 -3.86
C TYR A 90 0.03 13.02 -3.76
N GLU A 91 -0.51 14.24 -3.58
CA GLU A 91 -1.95 14.51 -3.51
C GLU A 91 -2.67 14.31 -4.85
N ASN A 92 -2.12 14.81 -5.96
CA ASN A 92 -2.79 14.70 -7.27
C ASN A 92 -2.72 13.26 -7.82
N LEU A 93 -1.60 12.56 -7.61
CA LEU A 93 -1.43 11.14 -7.95
C LEU A 93 -2.09 10.20 -6.92
N ARG A 94 -2.46 10.75 -5.75
CA ARG A 94 -3.02 10.06 -4.58
C ARG A 94 -2.15 8.92 -4.07
N ILE A 95 -0.83 9.03 -4.25
CA ILE A 95 0.16 8.08 -3.75
C ILE A 95 0.73 8.57 -2.40
N ARG A 96 1.54 7.77 -1.71
CA ARG A 96 2.15 8.17 -0.43
C ARG A 96 3.21 9.25 -0.59
N THR A 97 4.07 9.09 -1.60
CA THR A 97 5.22 9.96 -1.81
C THR A 97 5.49 10.07 -3.30
N ALA A 98 5.60 11.30 -3.81
CA ALA A 98 6.02 11.57 -5.19
C ALA A 98 7.44 12.16 -5.21
N PRO A 99 8.20 11.97 -6.30
CA PRO A 99 9.45 12.67 -6.53
C PRO A 99 9.29 14.19 -6.39
N GLN A 100 10.17 14.83 -5.63
CA GLN A 100 10.25 16.29 -5.59
C GLN A 100 11.06 16.84 -6.78
N PRO A 101 10.90 18.13 -7.14
CA PRO A 101 11.77 18.84 -8.09
C PRO A 101 13.19 19.05 -7.53
N LYS A 102 13.89 17.94 -7.26
CA LYS A 102 15.26 17.86 -6.73
C LYS A 102 16.22 17.56 -7.87
N TYR A 103 17.12 18.50 -8.16
CA TYR A 103 18.03 18.45 -9.28
C TYR A 103 19.47 18.23 -8.82
N SER A 104 20.09 17.20 -9.39
CA SER A 104 21.49 16.85 -9.19
C SER A 104 22.40 17.80 -9.98
N THR A 105 23.33 18.45 -9.28
CA THR A 105 24.21 19.46 -9.91
C THR A 105 25.48 18.86 -10.54
N GLY A 106 25.86 17.62 -10.19
CA GLY A 106 27.15 17.04 -10.57
C GLY A 106 28.33 17.51 -9.72
N TYR A 107 28.07 18.18 -8.59
CA TYR A 107 29.10 18.69 -7.70
C TYR A 107 28.96 18.14 -6.27
N TYR A 108 30.10 18.07 -5.58
CA TYR A 108 30.21 17.64 -4.19
C TYR A 108 30.92 18.70 -3.37
N ALA A 109 30.33 19.10 -2.25
CA ALA A 109 30.95 20.02 -1.30
C ALA A 109 31.89 19.24 -0.37
N ALA A 110 33.16 19.64 -0.32
CA ALA A 110 34.09 19.09 0.67
C ALA A 110 33.66 19.51 2.09
N PRO A 111 33.86 18.66 3.12
CA PRO A 111 33.41 18.96 4.48
C PRO A 111 33.95 20.28 5.01
N GLY A 112 33.06 21.16 5.46
CA GLY A 112 33.42 22.45 6.08
C GLY A 112 33.89 23.55 5.13
N GLU A 113 34.07 23.25 3.85
CA GLU A 113 34.44 24.24 2.82
C GLU A 113 33.21 25.01 2.35
N LEU A 114 33.41 26.28 1.96
CA LEU A 114 32.35 27.08 1.34
C LEU A 114 32.17 26.70 -0.13
N VAL A 115 30.92 26.56 -0.52
CA VAL A 115 30.48 26.57 -1.91
C VAL A 115 29.89 27.94 -2.19
N LYS A 116 30.44 28.61 -3.21
CA LYS A 116 29.86 29.85 -3.76
C LYS A 116 29.03 29.48 -4.98
N LEU A 117 27.75 29.80 -4.96
CA LEU A 117 26.81 29.60 -6.07
C LEU A 117 26.25 30.95 -6.53
N ILE A 118 26.36 31.25 -7.82
CA ILE A 118 25.77 32.42 -8.45
C ILE A 118 24.50 31.98 -9.17
N VAL A 119 23.38 32.57 -8.77
CA VAL A 119 22.07 32.39 -9.39
C VAL A 119 21.80 33.56 -10.33
N PRO A 120 21.33 33.35 -11.57
CA PRO A 120 21.02 34.43 -12.49
C PRO A 120 19.99 35.42 -11.97
N ALA A 121 20.05 36.65 -12.49
CA ALA A 121 19.02 37.66 -12.24
C ALA A 121 17.64 37.14 -12.67
N GLY A 122 16.61 37.42 -11.86
CA GLY A 122 15.22 37.03 -12.15
C GLY A 122 14.85 35.58 -11.79
N VAL A 123 15.81 34.73 -11.41
CA VAL A 123 15.55 33.35 -10.99
C VAL A 123 15.29 33.29 -9.49
N ASN A 124 14.04 33.00 -9.11
CA ASN A 124 13.60 32.90 -7.71
C ASN A 124 13.03 31.51 -7.39
N GLY A 125 12.69 31.27 -6.13
CA GLY A 125 12.02 30.03 -5.70
C GLY A 125 12.93 28.80 -5.70
N LEU A 126 14.23 29.00 -5.51
CA LEU A 126 15.20 27.91 -5.42
C LEU A 126 15.75 27.77 -4.00
N TYR A 127 16.06 26.55 -3.59
CA TYR A 127 16.91 26.31 -2.42
C TYR A 127 17.98 25.29 -2.74
N ILE A 128 19.14 25.45 -2.11
CA ILE A 128 20.28 24.54 -2.21
C ILE A 128 20.22 23.55 -1.05
N GLN A 129 20.61 22.30 -1.30
CA GLN A 129 20.90 21.32 -0.27
C GLN A 129 22.31 20.77 -0.45
N ILE A 130 23.08 20.70 0.63
CA ILE A 130 24.36 19.97 0.65
C ILE A 130 24.18 18.75 1.56
N GLY A 131 24.41 17.56 1.01
CA GLY A 131 24.20 16.27 1.68
C GLY A 131 22.99 15.53 1.13
N GLY A 132 23.17 14.27 0.70
CA GLY A 132 22.09 13.43 0.15
C GLY A 132 21.43 12.48 1.16
N HIS A 133 22.00 12.35 2.36
CA HIS A 133 21.49 11.49 3.42
C HIS A 133 20.52 12.28 4.31
N THR A 134 19.23 12.19 4.00
CA THR A 134 18.18 12.97 4.66
C THR A 134 17.46 12.22 5.78
N ASP A 135 17.81 10.95 6.01
CA ASP A 135 17.23 10.17 7.10
C ASP A 135 17.70 10.71 8.46
N ASN A 136 16.75 11.18 9.26
CA ASN A 136 17.01 11.90 10.50
C ASN A 136 17.02 10.95 11.69
N LEU A 137 18.20 10.64 12.21
CA LEU A 137 18.37 9.69 13.32
C LEU A 137 18.06 10.29 14.70
N SER A 138 17.43 11.47 14.77
CA SER A 138 17.00 12.07 16.03
C SER A 138 16.08 11.09 16.78
N GLY A 139 16.45 10.73 18.01
CA GLY A 139 15.72 9.76 18.83
C GLY A 139 16.22 8.32 18.73
N LYS A 140 17.24 8.03 17.90
CA LYS A 140 17.89 6.71 17.85
C LYS A 140 19.13 6.66 18.74
N VAL A 141 19.31 5.57 19.48
CA VAL A 141 20.51 5.28 20.29
C VAL A 141 20.83 3.78 20.23
N PRO A 142 22.10 3.36 20.02
CA PRO A 142 23.29 4.18 19.76
C PRO A 142 23.32 4.75 18.32
N LEU A 143 24.18 5.74 18.09
CA LEU A 143 24.38 6.38 16.79
C LEU A 143 25.73 5.98 16.19
N LEU A 144 25.74 5.61 14.90
CA LEU A 144 26.92 5.36 14.07
C LEU A 144 27.35 6.63 13.30
N ARG A 145 26.43 7.59 13.11
CA ARG A 145 26.69 8.93 12.58
C ARG A 145 25.80 9.96 13.29
N ASP A 146 26.13 11.24 13.12
CA ASP A 146 25.28 12.31 13.64
C ASP A 146 23.87 12.26 13.03
N PRO A 147 22.82 12.69 13.78
CA PRO A 147 21.43 12.55 13.36
C PRO A 147 21.09 13.22 12.02
N VAL A 148 21.56 14.45 11.85
CA VAL A 148 21.30 15.29 10.68
C VAL A 148 22.64 15.71 10.10
N ILE A 149 22.89 15.31 8.85
CA ILE A 149 24.16 15.56 8.16
C ILE A 149 23.98 16.29 6.82
N PHE A 150 22.80 16.85 6.58
CA PHE A 150 22.52 17.69 5.42
C PHE A 150 22.20 19.12 5.88
N THR A 151 22.30 20.09 4.98
CA THR A 151 21.94 21.48 5.22
C THR A 151 21.12 21.99 4.04
N LYS A 152 20.09 22.80 4.30
CA LYS A 152 19.27 23.48 3.30
C LYS A 152 19.38 25.00 3.47
N GLN A 153 19.37 25.76 2.39
CA GLN A 153 19.38 27.22 2.41
C GLN A 153 18.65 27.77 1.18
N GLN A 154 17.81 28.79 1.40
CA GLN A 154 17.14 29.53 0.33
C GLN A 154 18.18 30.22 -0.56
N LEU A 155 17.98 30.14 -1.88
CA LEU A 155 18.81 30.84 -2.85
C LEU A 155 18.14 32.13 -3.32
N TYR A 156 18.95 33.16 -3.53
CA TYR A 156 18.54 34.44 -4.10
C TYR A 156 19.32 34.73 -5.38
N PRO A 157 18.77 35.50 -6.34
CA PRO A 157 19.54 36.02 -7.45
C PRO A 157 20.84 36.69 -6.99
N GLY A 158 21.94 36.41 -7.67
CA GLY A 158 23.28 36.87 -7.28
C GLY A 158 24.07 35.81 -6.52
N VAL A 159 24.97 36.26 -5.65
CA VAL A 159 25.97 35.41 -4.99
C VAL A 159 25.43 34.82 -3.69
N ASN A 160 25.47 33.50 -3.59
CA ASN A 160 25.09 32.74 -2.40
C ASN A 160 26.30 31.94 -1.90
N TYR A 161 26.47 31.89 -0.59
CA TYR A 161 27.52 31.12 0.08
C TYR A 161 26.85 30.09 0.98
N MET A 162 27.32 28.84 0.93
CA MET A 162 26.82 27.76 1.75
C MET A 162 27.93 26.78 2.12
N ARG A 163 27.86 26.19 3.30
CA ARG A 163 28.70 25.07 3.71
C ARG A 163 27.88 24.01 4.43
N ASN A 164 28.42 22.80 4.47
CA ASN A 164 27.98 21.74 5.36
C ASN A 164 29.24 21.16 6.01
N ILE A 165 29.26 21.05 7.34
CA ILE A 165 30.43 20.57 8.10
C ILE A 165 30.78 19.09 7.82
N TYR A 166 29.84 18.32 7.27
CA TYR A 166 30.00 16.93 6.82
C TYR A 166 30.29 16.81 5.33
N GLY A 167 30.08 17.88 4.56
CA GLY A 167 30.13 17.86 3.10
C GLY A 167 28.95 17.10 2.49
N GLY A 168 29.02 16.83 1.20
CA GLY A 168 28.00 16.04 0.50
C GLY A 168 27.69 16.52 -0.91
N THR A 169 26.92 15.73 -1.64
CA THR A 169 26.38 16.10 -2.95
C THR A 169 25.57 17.39 -2.86
N VAL A 170 25.76 18.26 -3.85
CA VAL A 170 25.06 19.54 -3.96
C VAL A 170 23.82 19.35 -4.84
N TYR A 171 22.65 19.71 -4.30
CA TYR A 171 21.37 19.68 -5.00
C TYR A 171 20.78 21.09 -5.08
N ILE A 172 20.03 21.34 -6.15
CA ILE A 172 19.14 22.50 -6.26
C ILE A 172 17.72 21.98 -6.29
N PHE A 173 16.83 22.59 -5.52
CA PHE A 173 15.40 22.33 -5.56
C PHE A 173 14.67 23.56 -6.08
N ALA A 174 13.59 23.32 -6.82
CA ALA A 174 12.73 24.37 -7.34
C ALA A 174 11.32 24.26 -6.72
N THR A 175 10.80 25.35 -6.17
CA THR A 175 9.44 25.41 -5.61
C THR A 175 8.37 25.62 -6.69
N PHE A 176 8.77 26.13 -7.85
CA PHE A 176 7.94 26.24 -9.05
C PHE A 176 8.81 26.08 -10.31
N ALA A 177 8.16 25.75 -11.42
CA ALA A 177 8.83 25.49 -12.68
C ALA A 177 9.40 26.77 -13.31
N HIS A 178 10.57 26.64 -13.93
CA HIS A 178 11.15 27.65 -14.81
C HIS A 178 11.12 27.13 -16.24
N THR A 179 10.50 27.87 -17.16
CA THR A 179 10.26 27.39 -18.54
C THR A 179 11.52 27.33 -19.41
N THR A 180 12.57 28.04 -19.02
CA THR A 180 13.88 28.03 -19.68
C THR A 180 14.92 27.40 -18.76
N PRO A 181 15.86 26.61 -19.31
CA PRO A 181 17.00 26.12 -18.53
C PRO A 181 17.76 27.26 -17.85
N VAL A 182 18.21 27.02 -16.62
CA VAL A 182 18.91 28.02 -15.80
C VAL A 182 20.39 27.67 -15.72
N GLU A 183 21.26 28.59 -16.16
CA GLU A 183 22.72 28.48 -16.02
C GLU A 183 23.15 29.04 -14.66
N PHE A 184 23.84 28.23 -13.87
CA PHE A 184 24.45 28.62 -12.60
C PHE A 184 25.97 28.71 -12.73
N THR A 185 26.61 29.46 -11.84
CA THR A 185 28.07 29.44 -11.68
C THR A 185 28.45 28.98 -10.28
N ILE A 186 29.35 28.01 -10.17
CA ILE A 186 29.78 27.41 -8.90
C ILE A 186 31.30 27.49 -8.71
N SER A 187 31.71 27.77 -7.48
CA SER A 187 33.11 27.79 -7.03
C SER A 187 33.25 27.08 -5.69
N GLY A 188 34.40 26.43 -5.48
CA GLY A 188 34.74 25.77 -4.20
C GLY A 188 34.22 24.34 -4.04
N ALA A 189 33.44 23.83 -4.99
CA ALA A 189 32.99 22.43 -5.00
C ALA A 189 33.93 21.53 -5.81
N CYS A 190 33.94 20.23 -5.51
CA CYS A 190 34.58 19.22 -6.33
C CYS A 190 33.61 18.73 -7.40
N VAL A 191 34.11 18.32 -8.58
CA VAL A 191 33.30 17.62 -9.58
C VAL A 191 33.00 16.22 -9.05
N SER A 192 31.72 15.85 -8.99
CA SER A 192 31.31 14.48 -8.60
C SER A 192 31.53 13.53 -9.78
N PRO A 193 32.10 12.32 -9.59
CA PRO A 193 32.28 11.34 -10.65
C PRO A 193 30.96 10.58 -10.93
N ASP A 194 29.87 11.32 -11.13
CA ASP A 194 28.54 10.77 -11.43
C ASP A 194 28.55 10.04 -12.78
N PHE A 195 27.67 9.05 -12.92
CA PHE A 195 27.34 8.48 -14.23
C PHE A 195 25.98 9.02 -14.68
N ILE A 196 25.90 9.56 -15.88
CA ILE A 196 24.65 9.99 -16.51
C ILE A 196 24.38 9.13 -17.74
N LEU A 197 23.29 8.35 -17.70
CA LEU A 197 22.84 7.54 -18.82
C LEU A 197 22.63 8.41 -20.07
N ASP A 198 23.02 7.89 -21.23
CA ASP A 198 22.99 8.56 -22.54
C ASP A 198 23.92 9.78 -22.68
N VAL A 199 24.75 10.07 -21.67
CA VAL A 199 25.79 11.12 -21.71
C VAL A 199 27.18 10.51 -21.52
N ASP A 200 27.35 9.63 -20.54
CA ASP A 200 28.62 9.00 -20.22
C ASP A 200 28.74 7.60 -20.85
N THR A 201 29.96 7.22 -21.26
CA THR A 201 30.30 5.82 -21.52
C THR A 201 30.86 5.17 -20.26
N HIS A 202 30.70 3.84 -20.13
CA HIS A 202 31.21 3.12 -18.95
C HIS A 202 32.72 3.32 -18.75
N ASP A 203 33.53 3.23 -19.81
CA ASP A 203 34.99 3.36 -19.70
C ASP A 203 35.42 4.79 -19.34
N SER A 204 34.82 5.81 -19.98
CA SER A 204 35.11 7.21 -19.63
C SER A 204 34.70 7.52 -18.19
N TRP A 205 33.57 6.97 -17.74
CA TRP A 205 33.11 7.15 -16.37
C TRP A 205 33.99 6.40 -15.37
N LYS A 206 34.38 5.16 -15.65
CA LYS A 206 35.31 4.39 -14.82
C LYS A 206 36.63 5.14 -14.62
N ALA A 207 37.17 5.76 -15.68
CA ALA A 207 38.34 6.62 -15.56
C ALA A 207 38.10 7.83 -14.64
N LYS A 208 36.95 8.52 -14.76
CA LYS A 208 36.56 9.62 -13.85
C LYS A 208 36.48 9.15 -12.39
N VAL A 209 35.82 8.01 -12.16
CA VAL A 209 35.70 7.41 -10.83
C VAL A 209 37.09 7.14 -10.26
N LEU A 210 37.97 6.43 -10.98
CA LEU A 210 39.30 6.08 -10.49
C LEU A 210 40.19 7.30 -10.22
N ALA A 211 40.03 8.38 -11.00
CA ALA A 211 40.78 9.62 -10.82
C ALA A 211 40.29 10.49 -9.66
N SER A 212 38.98 10.48 -9.37
CA SER A 212 38.39 11.30 -8.32
C SER A 212 38.61 10.71 -6.93
N LYS A 213 38.67 11.56 -5.90
CA LYS A 213 38.67 11.19 -4.48
C LYS A 213 37.39 11.61 -3.76
N VAL A 214 36.35 12.00 -4.48
CA VAL A 214 35.02 12.28 -3.89
C VAL A 214 34.42 10.98 -3.33
N PRO A 215 33.93 10.95 -2.08
CA PRO A 215 33.54 9.70 -1.42
C PRO A 215 32.22 9.08 -1.92
N TRP A 216 31.34 9.89 -2.51
CA TRP A 216 30.02 9.47 -3.00
C TRP A 216 29.76 9.99 -4.40
N LEU A 217 28.98 9.25 -5.18
CA LEU A 217 28.57 9.63 -6.53
C LEU A 217 27.13 9.24 -6.79
N GLU A 218 26.52 9.87 -7.80
CA GLU A 218 25.19 9.51 -8.27
C GLU A 218 25.23 8.70 -9.58
N LEU A 219 24.37 7.69 -9.64
CA LEU A 219 24.06 6.93 -10.85
C LEU A 219 22.72 7.42 -11.37
N ARG A 220 22.71 8.09 -12.52
CA ARG A 220 21.58 8.91 -12.98
C ARG A 220 21.00 8.38 -14.28
N SER A 221 19.68 8.23 -14.28
CA SER A 221 18.87 7.91 -15.46
C SER A 221 17.68 8.87 -15.53
N LYS A 222 16.83 8.74 -16.55
CA LYS A 222 15.59 9.52 -16.66
C LYS A 222 14.65 9.29 -15.48
N ARG A 223 14.52 8.04 -15.00
CA ARG A 223 13.53 7.66 -13.98
C ARG A 223 14.08 7.57 -12.57
N VAL A 224 15.32 7.13 -12.43
CA VAL A 224 15.94 6.90 -11.12
C VAL A 224 17.29 7.59 -10.97
N VAL A 225 17.60 7.96 -9.73
CA VAL A 225 18.94 8.36 -9.29
C VAL A 225 19.31 7.60 -8.02
N PHE A 226 20.48 6.98 -8.01
CA PHE A 226 21.02 6.29 -6.82
C PHE A 226 22.27 6.97 -6.30
N LEU A 227 22.29 7.31 -5.01
CA LEU A 227 23.47 7.81 -4.31
C LEU A 227 24.21 6.64 -3.65
N VAL A 228 25.40 6.34 -4.16
CA VAL A 228 26.20 5.18 -3.75
C VAL A 228 27.62 5.58 -3.39
N PRO A 229 28.31 4.83 -2.51
CA PRO A 229 29.67 5.17 -2.13
C PRO A 229 30.64 4.77 -3.25
N ARG A 230 31.63 5.62 -3.48
CA ARG A 230 32.60 5.46 -4.56
C ARG A 230 33.43 4.19 -4.41
N ASP A 231 33.82 3.85 -3.19
CA ASP A 231 34.65 2.68 -2.89
C ASP A 231 33.99 1.36 -3.31
N LYS A 232 32.68 1.24 -3.18
CA LYS A 232 31.91 0.08 -3.68
C LYS A 232 31.87 0.02 -5.20
N ILE A 233 31.76 1.16 -5.88
CA ILE A 233 31.88 1.20 -7.34
C ILE A 233 33.27 0.74 -7.78
N VAL A 234 34.32 1.24 -7.12
CA VAL A 234 35.71 0.86 -7.40
C VAL A 234 35.92 -0.64 -7.18
N SER A 235 35.44 -1.20 -6.07
CA SER A 235 35.56 -2.64 -5.80
C SER A 235 34.74 -3.48 -6.77
N GLN A 236 33.58 -2.97 -7.23
CA GLN A 236 32.73 -3.69 -8.17
C GLN A 236 33.35 -3.79 -9.57
N PHE A 237 34.19 -2.84 -10.00
CA PHE A 237 34.87 -2.92 -11.30
C PHE A 237 35.72 -4.19 -11.47
N THR A 238 36.20 -4.77 -10.36
CA THR A 238 37.05 -5.97 -10.35
C THR A 238 36.45 -7.09 -9.49
N ASN A 239 35.13 -7.07 -9.25
CA ASN A 239 34.47 -8.13 -8.51
C ASN A 239 34.65 -9.48 -9.24
N ALA A 240 35.01 -10.53 -8.49
CA ALA A 240 35.32 -11.83 -9.07
C ALA A 240 34.10 -12.59 -9.60
N THR A 241 32.91 -12.31 -9.06
CA THR A 241 31.67 -13.02 -9.37
C THR A 241 30.83 -12.25 -10.39
N GLU A 242 30.68 -10.94 -10.21
CA GLU A 242 29.87 -10.08 -11.07
C GLU A 242 30.54 -8.71 -11.27
N PRO A 243 31.60 -8.62 -12.08
CA PRO A 243 32.26 -7.35 -12.33
C PRO A 243 31.30 -6.34 -12.99
N LEU A 244 31.35 -5.08 -12.56
CA LEU A 244 30.60 -4.00 -13.19
C LEU A 244 31.28 -3.60 -14.50
N LEU A 245 30.82 -4.19 -15.61
CA LEU A 245 31.35 -3.97 -16.96
C LEU A 245 30.56 -2.95 -17.78
N ASN A 246 29.31 -2.69 -17.40
CA ASN A 246 28.44 -1.74 -18.07
C ASN A 246 27.37 -1.21 -17.12
N ILE A 247 27.52 0.03 -16.66
CA ILE A 247 26.55 0.68 -15.76
C ILE A 247 25.35 1.27 -16.51
N ALA A 248 25.44 1.44 -17.83
CA ALA A 248 24.33 1.94 -18.64
C ALA A 248 23.17 0.93 -18.69
N GLU A 249 23.49 -0.37 -18.78
CA GLU A 249 22.50 -1.45 -18.84
C GLU A 249 21.54 -1.48 -17.64
N PRO A 250 21.99 -1.58 -16.37
CA PRO A 250 21.09 -1.58 -15.22
C PRO A 250 20.26 -0.30 -15.12
N LEU A 251 20.81 0.87 -15.47
CA LEU A 251 20.07 2.13 -15.46
C LEU A 251 18.99 2.20 -16.55
N ALA A 252 19.25 1.65 -17.74
CA ALA A 252 18.24 1.51 -18.78
C ALA A 252 17.12 0.52 -18.37
N LEU A 253 17.48 -0.55 -17.65
CA LEU A 253 16.51 -1.47 -17.07
C LEU A 253 15.64 -0.79 -16.00
N TRP A 254 16.22 0.06 -15.15
CA TRP A 254 15.45 0.86 -14.20
C TRP A 254 14.47 1.84 -14.87
N ASN A 255 14.87 2.50 -15.96
CA ASN A 255 13.92 3.28 -16.77
C ASN A 255 12.76 2.40 -17.23
N THR A 256 13.05 1.20 -17.74
CA THR A 256 12.03 0.24 -18.19
C THR A 256 11.10 -0.20 -17.06
N VAL A 257 11.65 -0.49 -15.88
CA VAL A 257 10.86 -0.85 -14.67
C VAL A 257 9.87 0.26 -14.35
N PHE A 258 10.32 1.52 -14.33
CA PHE A 258 9.40 2.62 -14.04
C PHE A 258 8.39 2.87 -15.15
N ASP A 259 8.82 2.86 -16.40
CA ASP A 259 7.96 3.11 -17.55
C ASP A 259 6.84 2.05 -17.69
N GLN A 260 7.12 0.79 -17.37
CA GLN A 260 6.19 -0.31 -17.64
C GLN A 260 5.53 -0.90 -16.39
N ASP A 261 6.25 -0.97 -15.27
CA ASP A 261 5.84 -1.72 -14.09
C ASP A 261 5.40 -0.84 -12.92
N PHE A 262 5.87 0.41 -12.86
CA PHE A 262 5.43 1.40 -11.87
C PHE A 262 4.52 2.45 -12.51
N ASN A 263 5.08 3.51 -13.10
CA ASN A 263 4.30 4.62 -13.68
C ASN A 263 3.28 4.10 -14.71
N GLY A 264 3.74 3.29 -15.67
CA GLY A 264 2.84 2.72 -16.69
C GLY A 264 1.77 1.81 -16.10
N TRP A 265 2.09 1.00 -15.09
CA TRP A 265 1.12 0.11 -14.47
C TRP A 265 0.10 0.87 -13.61
N MET A 266 0.49 2.00 -13.01
CA MET A 266 -0.41 2.95 -12.38
C MET A 266 -1.28 3.71 -13.40
N GLY A 267 -1.07 3.53 -14.71
CA GLY A 267 -1.81 4.24 -15.76
C GLY A 267 -1.31 5.66 -16.01
N LEU A 268 -0.05 5.94 -15.67
CA LEU A 268 0.59 7.22 -15.91
C LEU A 268 1.43 7.18 -17.19
N SER A 269 1.55 8.32 -17.86
CA SER A 269 2.46 8.51 -19.01
C SER A 269 3.03 9.92 -19.03
N ASP A 270 4.20 10.15 -19.62
CA ASP A 270 4.82 11.49 -19.58
C ASP A 270 3.98 12.56 -20.27
N ASN A 271 3.29 12.18 -21.36
CA ASN A 271 2.62 13.09 -22.27
C ASN A 271 1.08 13.07 -22.12
N ALA A 272 0.55 12.54 -21.02
CA ALA A 272 -0.90 12.50 -20.82
C ALA A 272 -1.50 13.91 -20.87
N ALA A 273 -2.62 14.06 -21.58
CA ALA A 273 -3.29 15.36 -21.70
C ALA A 273 -3.72 15.89 -20.33
N ASN A 274 -4.37 15.04 -19.52
CA ASN A 274 -4.75 15.37 -18.14
C ASN A 274 -3.53 15.28 -17.22
N PRO A 275 -3.19 16.35 -16.46
CA PRO A 275 -2.15 16.31 -15.45
C PRO A 275 -2.29 15.19 -14.41
N LEU A 276 -3.50 14.71 -14.12
CA LEU A 276 -3.74 13.60 -13.19
C LEU A 276 -3.20 12.25 -13.71
N ASP A 277 -2.95 12.12 -15.00
CA ASP A 277 -2.44 10.89 -15.62
C ASP A 277 -0.98 11.06 -16.09
N ARG A 278 -0.33 12.17 -15.70
CA ARG A 278 1.06 12.39 -16.04
C ARG A 278 1.98 11.66 -15.06
N SER A 279 3.03 11.05 -15.60
CA SER A 279 4.09 10.48 -14.77
C SER A 279 4.82 11.58 -13.98
N PRO A 280 5.34 11.29 -12.77
CA PRO A 280 6.27 12.19 -12.11
C PRO A 280 7.41 12.62 -13.04
N GLN A 281 7.64 13.93 -13.13
CA GLN A 281 8.69 14.51 -13.97
C GLN A 281 10.06 14.53 -13.25
N GLY A 282 10.04 14.48 -11.92
CA GLY A 282 11.24 14.26 -11.11
C GLY A 282 11.67 12.79 -11.09
N GLN A 283 12.96 12.56 -10.83
CA GLN A 283 13.51 11.21 -10.68
C GLN A 283 13.17 10.63 -9.31
N TRP A 284 12.83 9.35 -9.30
CA TRP A 284 12.77 8.54 -8.08
C TRP A 284 14.19 8.34 -7.53
N ARG A 285 14.36 8.43 -6.21
CA ARG A 285 15.69 8.44 -5.59
C ARG A 285 15.86 7.34 -4.56
N GLY A 286 17.03 6.71 -4.56
CA GLY A 286 17.47 5.76 -3.55
C GLY A 286 18.84 6.14 -3.00
N VAL A 287 19.02 6.05 -1.69
CA VAL A 287 20.26 6.42 -1.00
C VAL A 287 20.71 5.26 -0.12
N LEU A 288 22.02 4.99 -0.10
CA LEU A 288 22.62 4.07 0.86
C LEU A 288 23.09 4.83 2.10
N ASP A 289 22.76 4.34 3.30
CA ASP A 289 23.20 4.95 4.56
C ASP A 289 23.81 3.89 5.48
N ILE A 290 24.80 4.26 6.30
CA ILE A 290 25.40 3.36 7.28
C ILE A 290 24.49 3.10 8.48
N GLN A 291 23.48 3.95 8.69
CA GLN A 291 22.49 3.77 9.74
C GLN A 291 21.14 4.36 9.36
N LEU A 292 20.09 3.59 9.59
CA LEU A 292 18.71 3.94 9.24
C LEU A 292 17.88 4.19 10.51
N THR A 293 16.87 5.05 10.43
CA THR A 293 15.90 5.26 11.51
C THR A 293 15.12 3.99 11.81
N ASN A 294 14.70 3.25 10.78
CA ASN A 294 13.90 2.04 10.91
C ASN A 294 14.34 0.94 9.93
N GLY A 295 14.16 -0.32 10.34
CA GLY A 295 14.29 -1.49 9.46
C GLY A 295 15.66 -1.67 8.79
N TYR A 296 15.64 -2.45 7.70
CA TYR A 296 16.77 -2.72 6.81
C TYR A 296 16.78 -1.80 5.57
N GLY A 297 15.61 -1.23 5.28
CA GLY A 297 15.32 -0.16 4.33
C GLY A 297 14.02 0.49 4.76
N HIS A 298 13.77 1.72 4.30
CA HIS A 298 12.44 2.31 4.38
C HIS A 298 12.20 3.36 3.29
N SER A 299 10.94 3.52 2.95
CA SER A 299 10.48 4.44 1.92
C SER A 299 10.71 5.90 2.27
N GLY A 300 10.55 6.76 1.27
CA GLY A 300 10.57 8.19 1.47
C GLY A 300 9.33 8.71 2.20
N SER A 301 9.39 9.99 2.55
CA SER A 301 8.27 10.77 3.06
C SER A 301 8.08 12.03 2.19
N PRO A 302 6.96 12.76 2.31
CA PRO A 302 6.76 14.00 1.56
C PRO A 302 7.88 15.04 1.72
N ASN A 303 8.66 15.01 2.81
CA ASN A 303 9.76 15.95 3.07
C ASN A 303 11.15 15.43 2.64
N SER A 304 11.28 14.12 2.47
CA SER A 304 12.50 13.39 2.07
C SER A 304 12.06 12.22 1.19
N PRO A 305 11.81 12.45 -0.11
CA PRO A 305 11.09 11.49 -0.96
C PRO A 305 11.96 10.31 -1.43
N GLU A 306 13.28 10.42 -1.29
CA GLU A 306 14.20 9.29 -1.44
C GLU A 306 13.89 8.18 -0.43
N PHE A 307 13.87 6.94 -0.89
CA PHE A 307 13.98 5.81 0.04
C PHE A 307 15.45 5.64 0.46
N VAL A 308 15.65 5.02 1.61
CA VAL A 308 16.99 4.70 2.14
C VAL A 308 17.13 3.20 2.36
N GLY A 309 18.28 2.67 1.97
CA GLY A 309 18.70 1.28 2.23
C GLY A 309 19.99 1.26 3.02
N LEU A 310 20.24 0.16 3.75
CA LEU A 310 21.51 -0.02 4.44
C LEU A 310 22.66 -0.07 3.42
N ASN A 311 23.78 0.55 3.76
CA ASN A 311 24.97 0.56 2.92
C ASN A 311 25.70 -0.80 2.93
N ASP A 312 25.12 -1.81 2.30
CA ASP A 312 25.70 -3.15 2.12
C ASP A 312 25.75 -3.58 0.65
N SER A 313 26.15 -4.82 0.38
CA SER A 313 26.27 -5.36 -0.96
C SER A 313 24.92 -5.67 -1.61
N GLU A 314 23.88 -5.94 -0.82
CA GLU A 314 22.57 -6.35 -1.33
C GLU A 314 21.85 -5.16 -1.97
N TRP A 315 21.74 -4.04 -1.24
CA TRP A 315 21.17 -2.80 -1.78
C TRP A 315 22.01 -2.20 -2.89
N PHE A 316 23.34 -2.24 -2.76
CA PHE A 316 24.23 -1.76 -3.82
C PHE A 316 24.05 -2.57 -5.11
N SER A 317 23.95 -3.89 -5.00
CA SER A 317 23.78 -4.76 -6.17
C SER A 317 22.39 -4.68 -6.76
N SER A 318 21.33 -4.45 -5.96
CA SER A 318 19.99 -4.24 -6.51
C SER A 318 19.92 -2.97 -7.39
N PHE A 319 20.76 -1.97 -7.12
CA PHE A 319 20.86 -0.76 -7.96
C PHE A 319 21.68 -0.97 -9.22
N THR A 320 22.73 -1.79 -9.15
CA THR A 320 23.82 -1.84 -10.15
C THR A 320 23.91 -3.14 -10.96
N SER A 321 23.24 -4.21 -10.58
CA SER A 321 23.29 -5.51 -11.28
C SER A 321 22.18 -5.62 -12.33
N ALA A 322 22.58 -5.66 -13.61
CA ALA A 322 21.66 -5.98 -14.70
C ALA A 322 21.12 -7.41 -14.59
N THR A 323 21.92 -8.36 -14.09
CA THR A 323 21.50 -9.75 -13.89
C THR A 323 20.32 -9.84 -12.92
N ARG A 324 20.43 -9.15 -11.79
CA ARG A 324 19.36 -9.06 -10.79
C ARG A 324 18.09 -8.43 -11.37
N LEU A 325 18.21 -7.32 -12.11
CA LEU A 325 17.05 -6.67 -12.72
C LEU A 325 16.38 -7.52 -13.82
N LYS A 326 17.15 -8.30 -14.59
CA LYS A 326 16.64 -9.21 -15.64
C LYS A 326 16.01 -10.50 -15.10
N THR A 327 16.27 -10.84 -13.84
CA THR A 327 15.78 -12.08 -13.21
C THR A 327 14.87 -11.83 -12.00
N SER A 328 14.83 -10.59 -11.51
CA SER A 328 14.20 -10.17 -10.26
C SER A 328 14.71 -10.86 -8.99
N ILE A 329 15.87 -11.56 -9.06
CA ILE A 329 16.50 -12.12 -7.86
C ILE A 329 17.12 -10.99 -7.04
N ASN A 330 16.90 -10.99 -5.72
CA ASN A 330 17.52 -10.04 -4.80
C ASN A 330 17.27 -8.55 -5.18
N THR A 331 16.10 -8.26 -5.75
CA THR A 331 15.63 -6.90 -6.04
C THR A 331 14.42 -6.50 -5.18
N TRP A 332 13.91 -7.43 -4.36
CA TRP A 332 12.69 -7.23 -3.55
C TRP A 332 12.75 -5.95 -2.73
N GLY A 333 13.85 -5.70 -1.99
CA GLY A 333 14.01 -4.51 -1.15
C GLY A 333 13.78 -3.22 -1.93
N SER A 334 14.42 -3.03 -3.08
CA SER A 334 14.28 -1.79 -3.85
C SER A 334 12.89 -1.61 -4.45
N TYR A 335 12.29 -2.68 -4.98
CA TYR A 335 10.91 -2.61 -5.49
C TYR A 335 9.89 -2.39 -4.37
N HIS A 336 10.14 -2.97 -3.18
CA HIS A 336 9.33 -2.82 -1.98
C HIS A 336 9.28 -1.35 -1.51
N GLU A 337 10.43 -0.67 -1.41
CA GLU A 337 10.47 0.73 -0.97
C GLU A 337 9.88 1.70 -1.99
N PHE A 338 10.15 1.50 -3.28
CA PHE A 338 9.47 2.26 -4.32
C PHE A 338 7.97 1.97 -4.32
N GLY A 339 7.57 0.73 -4.06
CA GLY A 339 6.20 0.31 -3.93
C GLY A 339 5.47 1.05 -2.82
N HIS A 340 6.12 1.25 -1.66
CA HIS A 340 5.57 2.03 -0.55
C HIS A 340 5.26 3.45 -0.96
N ASN A 341 6.20 4.13 -1.65
CA ASN A 341 5.96 5.47 -2.16
C ASN A 341 4.73 5.53 -3.09
N CYS A 342 4.49 4.47 -3.87
CA CYS A 342 3.41 4.39 -4.86
C CYS A 342 2.03 4.01 -4.27
N GLN A 343 1.92 3.62 -3.00
CA GLN A 343 0.63 3.16 -2.43
C GLN A 343 -0.44 4.27 -2.41
N GLN A 344 -1.67 3.97 -2.85
CA GLN A 344 -2.82 4.87 -2.70
C GLN A 344 -3.63 4.59 -1.44
N SER A 345 -3.06 4.93 -0.28
CA SER A 345 -3.63 4.65 1.05
C SER A 345 -4.90 5.45 1.37
N SER A 346 -5.13 6.57 0.67
CA SER A 346 -6.31 7.43 0.84
C SER A 346 -7.52 6.98 0.02
N VAL A 347 -7.39 5.96 -0.83
CA VAL A 347 -8.46 5.54 -1.75
C VAL A 347 -8.76 4.05 -1.70
N TRP A 348 -7.74 3.19 -1.81
CA TRP A 348 -8.01 1.74 -1.95
C TRP A 348 -7.06 0.85 -1.15
N SER A 349 -5.85 1.29 -0.78
CA SER A 349 -4.96 0.50 0.08
C SER A 349 -5.30 0.74 1.56
N TRP A 350 -6.06 -0.17 2.17
CA TRP A 350 -6.54 -0.03 3.54
C TRP A 350 -5.49 -0.33 4.62
N SER A 351 -5.84 -0.10 5.90
CA SER A 351 -4.86 0.01 6.99
C SER A 351 -4.01 -1.24 7.21
N THR A 352 -4.54 -2.43 6.90
CA THR A 352 -3.86 -3.71 7.11
C THR A 352 -2.99 -4.15 5.91
N LEU A 353 -2.91 -3.32 4.86
CA LEU A 353 -2.20 -3.59 3.61
C LEU A 353 -0.85 -2.86 3.47
N GLY A 354 -0.36 -2.21 4.54
CA GLY A 354 0.87 -1.41 4.52
C GLY A 354 2.06 -2.14 3.90
N GLU A 355 2.34 -3.36 4.36
CA GLU A 355 3.40 -4.25 3.86
C GLU A 355 2.93 -5.20 2.74
N THR A 356 1.74 -4.97 2.19
CA THR A 356 1.11 -5.87 1.21
C THR A 356 1.06 -5.24 -0.17
N THR A 357 0.42 -4.08 -0.32
CA THR A 357 0.12 -3.51 -1.65
C THR A 357 1.34 -2.89 -2.31
N ASN A 358 2.33 -2.46 -1.54
CA ASN A 358 3.64 -2.05 -2.05
C ASN A 358 4.36 -3.20 -2.78
N ASN A 359 4.17 -4.43 -2.32
CA ASN A 359 4.83 -5.61 -2.89
C ASN A 359 4.21 -6.08 -4.23
N LEU A 360 3.02 -5.59 -4.60
CA LEU A 360 2.36 -5.98 -5.86
C LEU A 360 3.20 -5.58 -7.09
N PHE A 361 3.97 -4.50 -7.00
CA PHE A 361 4.86 -4.04 -8.07
C PHE A 361 5.96 -5.07 -8.40
N SER A 362 6.47 -5.79 -7.40
CA SER A 362 7.44 -6.87 -7.61
C SER A 362 6.89 -7.97 -8.51
N PHE A 363 5.60 -8.31 -8.38
CA PHE A 363 4.95 -9.31 -9.24
C PHE A 363 4.69 -8.79 -10.64
N LYS A 364 4.42 -7.49 -10.80
CA LYS A 364 4.30 -6.86 -12.12
C LYS A 364 5.63 -6.91 -12.88
N VAL A 365 6.74 -6.54 -12.24
CA VAL A 365 8.09 -6.67 -12.83
C VAL A 365 8.36 -8.13 -13.21
N ALA A 366 8.13 -9.05 -12.27
CA ALA A 366 8.34 -10.47 -12.49
C ALA A 366 7.50 -11.01 -13.66
N LYS A 367 6.24 -10.57 -13.79
CA LYS A 367 5.37 -10.92 -14.91
C LYS A 367 5.94 -10.46 -16.25
N ARG A 368 6.43 -9.23 -16.34
CA ARG A 368 6.99 -8.68 -17.59
C ARG A 368 8.21 -9.46 -18.07
N ILE A 369 9.13 -9.77 -17.15
CA ILE A 369 10.39 -10.46 -17.47
C ILE A 369 10.27 -11.99 -17.40
N ASN A 370 9.07 -12.52 -17.15
CA ASN A 370 8.79 -13.94 -16.97
C ASN A 370 9.65 -14.60 -15.87
N ALA A 371 9.90 -13.88 -14.76
CA ALA A 371 10.58 -14.40 -13.60
C ALA A 371 9.69 -15.34 -12.76
N ASN A 372 10.32 -16.27 -12.06
CA ASN A 372 9.64 -17.20 -11.17
C ASN A 372 9.23 -16.49 -9.87
N TYR A 373 7.94 -16.53 -9.50
CA TYR A 373 7.46 -15.90 -8.27
C TYR A 373 8.09 -16.50 -7.01
N SER A 374 8.46 -17.78 -7.04
CA SER A 374 9.12 -18.45 -5.91
C SER A 374 10.51 -17.89 -5.59
N THR A 375 11.15 -17.17 -6.52
CA THR A 375 12.50 -16.59 -6.32
C THR A 375 12.46 -15.13 -5.90
N LEU A 376 11.27 -14.51 -5.82
CA LEU A 376 11.14 -13.09 -5.48
C LEU A 376 11.42 -12.84 -3.99
N HIS A 377 10.85 -13.68 -3.13
CA HIS A 377 11.04 -13.61 -1.69
C HIS A 377 10.68 -14.95 -1.02
N PRO A 378 11.42 -15.43 0.00
CA PRO A 378 11.15 -16.73 0.63
C PRO A 378 9.72 -16.88 1.15
N ALA A 379 9.16 -15.82 1.73
CA ALA A 379 7.81 -15.83 2.28
C ALA A 379 6.68 -15.90 1.24
N VAL A 380 6.98 -15.77 -0.06
CA VAL A 380 6.01 -16.09 -1.12
C VAL A 380 5.68 -17.59 -1.10
N THR A 381 6.70 -18.44 -0.98
CA THR A 381 6.53 -19.90 -1.01
C THR A 381 5.93 -20.48 0.27
N SER A 382 6.07 -19.79 1.41
CA SER A 382 5.40 -20.16 2.66
C SER A 382 4.00 -19.53 2.79
N GLY A 383 3.84 -18.26 2.41
CA GLY A 383 2.61 -17.50 2.61
C GLY A 383 1.48 -17.87 1.65
N PHE A 384 1.74 -18.03 0.34
CA PHE A 384 0.67 -18.28 -0.64
C PHE A 384 -0.09 -19.59 -0.38
N PRO A 385 0.57 -20.73 -0.06
CA PRO A 385 -0.15 -21.95 0.32
C PRO A 385 -1.03 -21.78 1.56
N LEU A 386 -0.55 -21.07 2.58
CA LEU A 386 -1.33 -20.77 3.79
C LEU A 386 -2.55 -19.90 3.47
N ALA A 387 -2.39 -18.91 2.59
CA ALA A 387 -3.45 -18.03 2.15
C ALA A 387 -4.58 -18.80 1.46
N ILE A 388 -4.21 -19.70 0.54
CA ILE A 388 -5.17 -20.53 -0.20
C ILE A 388 -5.91 -21.48 0.74
N ALA A 389 -5.20 -22.09 1.71
CA ALA A 389 -5.81 -22.94 2.73
C ALA A 389 -6.80 -22.15 3.60
N TYR A 390 -6.42 -20.93 4.02
CA TYR A 390 -7.28 -20.03 4.77
C TYR A 390 -8.56 -19.69 3.98
N ALA A 391 -8.43 -19.26 2.72
CA ALA A 391 -9.57 -18.90 1.88
C ALA A 391 -10.49 -20.11 1.58
N SER A 392 -9.93 -21.32 1.51
CA SER A 392 -10.67 -22.55 1.24
C SER A 392 -11.37 -23.12 2.49
N THR A 393 -11.08 -22.61 3.68
CA THR A 393 -11.68 -23.10 4.92
C THR A 393 -13.08 -22.50 5.13
N ALA A 394 -14.04 -23.36 5.46
CA ALA A 394 -15.39 -22.93 5.83
C ALA A 394 -15.41 -22.26 7.21
N GLY A 395 -16.29 -21.28 7.39
CA GLY A 395 -16.47 -20.56 8.66
C GLY A 395 -16.31 -19.05 8.52
N THR A 396 -16.56 -18.36 9.63
CA THR A 396 -16.38 -16.91 9.75
C THR A 396 -14.91 -16.57 9.65
N LYS A 397 -14.58 -15.64 8.76
CA LYS A 397 -13.23 -15.16 8.49
C LYS A 397 -13.21 -13.65 8.51
N ASN A 398 -12.11 -13.08 8.98
CA ASN A 398 -11.86 -11.65 8.92
C ASN A 398 -10.45 -11.40 8.40
N PHE A 399 -10.37 -10.96 7.15
CA PHE A 399 -9.12 -10.68 6.45
C PHE A 399 -8.20 -9.72 7.22
N ASP A 400 -8.80 -8.76 7.94
CA ASP A 400 -8.10 -7.67 8.58
C ASP A 400 -7.65 -8.00 9.99
N SER A 401 -8.41 -8.80 10.74
CA SER A 401 -8.16 -9.03 12.17
C SER A 401 -7.79 -10.47 12.54
N ASP A 402 -7.97 -11.44 11.66
CA ASP A 402 -7.64 -12.83 12.01
C ASP A 402 -6.15 -12.98 12.27
N VAL A 403 -5.81 -13.74 13.33
CA VAL A 403 -4.43 -13.93 13.77
C VAL A 403 -3.55 -14.47 12.65
N ALA A 404 -4.06 -15.43 11.86
CA ALA A 404 -3.35 -16.01 10.73
C ALA A 404 -3.00 -14.99 9.64
N MET A 405 -3.86 -14.00 9.41
CA MET A 405 -3.65 -12.96 8.38
C MET A 405 -2.72 -11.83 8.86
N ASN A 406 -2.41 -11.78 10.15
CA ASN A 406 -1.60 -10.75 10.79
C ASN A 406 -0.28 -11.26 11.36
N ASP A 407 0.13 -12.49 11.01
CA ASP A 407 1.49 -12.97 11.27
C ASP A 407 2.52 -12.06 10.59
N PRO A 408 3.54 -11.55 11.30
CA PRO A 408 4.47 -10.58 10.73
C PRO A 408 5.36 -11.16 9.61
N GLY A 409 5.57 -12.48 9.56
CA GLY A 409 6.39 -13.12 8.53
C GLY A 409 5.62 -13.46 7.25
N THR A 410 4.40 -13.97 7.39
CA THR A 410 3.60 -14.54 6.29
C THR A 410 2.33 -13.76 5.97
N GLY A 411 1.78 -13.01 6.93
CA GLY A 411 0.53 -12.26 6.79
C GLY A 411 0.50 -11.34 5.57
N PRO A 412 1.52 -10.50 5.30
CA PRO A 412 1.53 -9.66 4.11
C PRO A 412 1.49 -10.45 2.79
N PHE A 413 2.14 -11.62 2.76
CA PHE A 413 2.15 -12.54 1.61
C PHE A 413 0.81 -13.25 1.44
N MET A 414 0.14 -13.58 2.54
CA MET A 414 -1.23 -14.09 2.49
C MET A 414 -2.18 -13.03 1.94
N LYS A 415 -2.08 -11.78 2.42
CA LYS A 415 -2.96 -10.67 2.02
C LYS A 415 -2.76 -10.20 0.58
N MET A 416 -1.58 -10.36 -0.02
CA MET A 416 -1.38 -10.05 -1.46
C MET A 416 -1.97 -11.12 -2.39
N THR A 417 -2.14 -12.36 -1.90
CA THR A 417 -2.61 -13.50 -2.70
C THR A 417 -3.91 -13.21 -3.47
N PRO A 418 -4.98 -12.65 -2.88
CA PRO A 418 -6.20 -12.32 -3.64
C PRO A 418 -5.96 -11.38 -4.83
N PHE A 419 -5.08 -10.39 -4.67
CA PHE A 419 -4.75 -9.46 -5.76
C PHE A 419 -4.02 -10.17 -6.89
N ILE A 420 -3.02 -11.00 -6.56
CA ILE A 420 -2.25 -11.76 -7.55
C ILE A 420 -3.15 -12.78 -8.29
N GLN A 421 -4.11 -13.39 -7.60
CA GLN A 421 -5.11 -14.27 -8.25
C GLN A 421 -5.93 -13.52 -9.30
N ILE A 422 -6.43 -12.31 -8.98
CA ILE A 422 -7.16 -11.48 -9.96
C ILE A 422 -6.26 -11.11 -11.14
N PHE A 423 -5.00 -10.72 -10.88
CA PHE A 423 -4.08 -10.31 -11.94
C PHE A 423 -3.73 -11.46 -12.90
N GLU A 424 -3.52 -12.67 -12.38
CA GLU A 424 -3.19 -13.84 -13.21
C GLU A 424 -4.41 -14.38 -13.97
N LEU A 425 -5.61 -14.32 -13.39
CA LEU A 425 -6.82 -14.90 -14.00
C LEU A 425 -7.57 -13.94 -14.93
N TYR A 426 -7.64 -12.65 -14.59
CA TYR A 426 -8.37 -11.63 -15.35
C TYR A 426 -7.46 -10.60 -16.04
N GLY A 427 -6.20 -10.51 -15.60
CA GLY A 427 -5.19 -9.65 -16.22
C GLY A 427 -4.70 -8.53 -15.31
N TYR A 428 -3.45 -8.14 -15.53
CA TYR A 428 -2.74 -7.12 -14.74
C TYR A 428 -3.32 -5.70 -14.92
N GLY A 429 -4.15 -5.45 -15.93
CA GLY A 429 -4.84 -4.17 -16.12
C GLY A 429 -5.79 -3.82 -14.96
N ALA A 430 -6.16 -4.79 -14.13
CA ALA A 430 -6.97 -4.58 -12.93
C ALA A 430 -6.36 -3.53 -11.99
N MET A 431 -5.04 -3.57 -11.79
CA MET A 431 -4.33 -2.57 -10.99
C MET A 431 -4.34 -1.19 -11.66
N THR A 432 -4.14 -1.13 -12.97
CA THR A 432 -4.23 0.12 -13.74
C THR A 432 -5.61 0.77 -13.59
N LYS A 433 -6.68 -0.03 -13.60
CA LYS A 433 -8.03 0.47 -13.32
C LYS A 433 -8.14 1.00 -11.90
N LEU A 434 -7.67 0.26 -10.88
CA LEU A 434 -7.70 0.73 -9.48
C LEU A 434 -6.98 2.08 -9.32
N TYR A 435 -5.78 2.22 -9.87
CA TYR A 435 -5.00 3.45 -9.76
C TYR A 435 -5.63 4.62 -10.50
N THR A 436 -6.06 4.39 -11.73
CA THR A 436 -6.67 5.43 -12.57
C THR A 436 -7.97 5.90 -11.95
N GLU A 437 -8.91 4.99 -11.70
CA GLU A 437 -10.18 5.33 -11.04
C GLU A 437 -9.95 5.93 -9.64
N GLY A 438 -8.90 5.49 -8.97
CA GLY A 438 -8.50 6.01 -7.67
C GLY A 438 -8.13 7.48 -7.72
N ARG A 439 -7.39 7.92 -8.74
CA ARG A 439 -7.06 9.34 -8.99
C ARG A 439 -8.29 10.17 -9.32
N TYR A 440 -9.25 9.60 -10.06
CA TYR A 440 -10.47 10.27 -10.48
C TYR A 440 -11.63 10.17 -9.47
N ALA A 441 -11.50 9.41 -8.39
CA ALA A 441 -12.58 9.25 -7.42
C ALA A 441 -12.97 10.60 -6.82
N GLN A 442 -14.25 10.94 -6.85
CA GLN A 442 -14.74 12.26 -6.42
C GLN A 442 -14.48 12.56 -4.94
N ARG A 443 -14.33 11.52 -4.12
CA ARG A 443 -14.05 11.60 -2.69
C ARG A 443 -12.96 10.60 -2.32
N LEU A 444 -12.21 10.95 -1.28
CA LEU A 444 -11.30 10.01 -0.61
C LEU A 444 -12.11 9.07 0.29
N ALA A 445 -11.53 7.92 0.61
CA ALA A 445 -12.13 6.97 1.52
C ALA A 445 -12.07 7.49 2.98
N ASN A 446 -13.17 7.40 3.71
CA ASN A 446 -13.25 7.87 5.10
C ASN A 446 -12.82 6.80 6.11
N ASN A 447 -12.91 5.54 5.72
CA ASN A 447 -12.60 4.36 6.54
C ASN A 447 -12.18 3.20 5.62
N ASP A 448 -11.84 2.05 6.20
CA ASP A 448 -11.39 0.89 5.41
C ASP A 448 -12.53 0.16 4.68
N LEU A 449 -13.78 0.23 5.17
CA LEU A 449 -14.94 -0.31 4.45
C LEU A 449 -15.15 0.43 3.12
N ASP A 450 -15.00 1.75 3.09
CA ASP A 450 -15.05 2.54 1.84
C ASP A 450 -13.99 2.05 0.83
N LYS A 451 -12.80 1.63 1.31
CA LYS A 451 -11.71 1.11 0.47
C LYS A 451 -11.98 -0.31 -0.01
N HIS A 452 -12.53 -1.17 0.85
CA HIS A 452 -12.96 -2.51 0.45
C HIS A 452 -14.01 -2.45 -0.65
N ASP A 453 -15.01 -1.59 -0.45
CA ASP A 453 -16.06 -1.31 -1.43
C ASP A 453 -15.47 -0.82 -2.74
N PHE A 454 -14.56 0.15 -2.70
CA PHE A 454 -13.90 0.65 -3.89
C PHE A 454 -13.16 -0.46 -4.64
N VAL A 455 -12.36 -1.28 -3.95
CA VAL A 455 -11.63 -2.39 -4.57
C VAL A 455 -12.58 -3.43 -5.14
N TYR A 456 -13.61 -3.82 -4.39
CA TYR A 456 -14.65 -4.76 -4.84
C TYR A 456 -15.35 -4.27 -6.10
N GLU A 457 -15.81 -3.02 -6.11
CA GLU A 457 -16.50 -2.45 -7.24
C GLU A 457 -15.61 -2.40 -8.48
N LYS A 458 -14.40 -1.83 -8.36
CA LYS A 458 -13.51 -1.62 -9.51
C LYS A 458 -12.95 -2.93 -10.05
N LEU A 459 -12.66 -3.91 -9.20
CA LEU A 459 -12.25 -5.23 -9.66
C LEU A 459 -13.42 -6.00 -10.29
N SER A 460 -14.63 -5.93 -9.72
CA SER A 460 -15.81 -6.57 -10.32
C SER A 460 -16.14 -5.97 -11.69
N GLU A 461 -16.05 -4.64 -11.81
CA GLU A 461 -16.20 -3.93 -13.08
C GLU A 461 -15.16 -4.35 -14.12
N TYR A 462 -13.89 -4.51 -13.71
CA TYR A 462 -12.82 -4.98 -14.61
C TYR A 462 -13.07 -6.41 -15.08
N CYS A 463 -13.47 -7.28 -14.16
CA CYS A 463 -13.68 -8.70 -14.43
C CYS A 463 -15.00 -8.99 -15.17
N ASN A 464 -15.92 -8.00 -15.21
CA ASN A 464 -17.31 -8.17 -15.66
C ASN A 464 -18.08 -9.27 -14.90
N VAL A 465 -17.76 -9.43 -13.61
CA VAL A 465 -18.31 -10.47 -12.73
C VAL A 465 -18.49 -9.86 -11.35
N ASP A 466 -19.60 -10.18 -10.68
CA ASP A 466 -19.76 -9.87 -9.26
C ASP A 466 -18.84 -10.79 -8.44
N LEU A 467 -17.75 -10.21 -7.93
CA LEU A 467 -16.71 -10.90 -7.17
C LEU A 467 -17.10 -11.14 -5.71
N ILE A 468 -18.35 -10.91 -5.28
CA ILE A 468 -18.69 -11.02 -3.85
C ILE A 468 -18.35 -12.40 -3.26
N PRO A 469 -18.54 -13.55 -3.96
CA PRO A 469 -18.11 -14.84 -3.40
C PRO A 469 -16.60 -14.93 -3.18
N PHE A 470 -15.80 -14.25 -3.99
CA PHE A 470 -14.34 -14.18 -3.82
C PHE A 470 -13.96 -13.35 -2.60
N PHE A 471 -14.56 -12.18 -2.42
CA PHE A 471 -14.31 -11.33 -1.24
C PHE A 471 -14.76 -12.03 0.05
N GLU A 472 -15.90 -12.70 0.04
CA GLU A 472 -16.38 -13.52 1.17
C GLU A 472 -15.43 -14.70 1.47
N ALA A 473 -14.90 -15.38 0.44
CA ALA A 473 -13.92 -16.45 0.63
C ALA A 473 -12.64 -15.94 1.31
N TRP A 474 -12.26 -14.69 1.08
CA TRP A 474 -11.13 -14.05 1.76
C TRP A 474 -11.48 -13.41 3.11
N GLY A 475 -12.76 -13.32 3.47
CA GLY A 475 -13.20 -12.61 4.68
C GLY A 475 -13.05 -11.09 4.59
N ILE A 476 -13.07 -10.53 3.37
CA ILE A 476 -13.03 -9.08 3.15
C ILE A 476 -14.47 -8.55 3.18
N LEU A 477 -14.76 -7.67 4.14
CA LEU A 477 -16.09 -7.11 4.31
C LEU A 477 -16.41 -6.10 3.21
N VAL A 478 -17.56 -6.27 2.56
CA VAL A 478 -18.11 -5.35 1.54
C VAL A 478 -19.51 -4.91 1.97
N SER A 479 -19.83 -3.62 1.82
CA SER A 479 -21.11 -3.07 2.24
C SER A 479 -22.29 -3.62 1.43
N PRO A 480 -23.49 -3.68 2.03
CA PRO A 480 -24.71 -4.10 1.33
C PRO A 480 -25.02 -3.24 0.09
N GLN A 481 -24.70 -1.94 0.16
CA GLN A 481 -24.93 -0.98 -0.92
C GLN A 481 -24.06 -1.31 -2.14
N SER A 482 -22.77 -1.56 -1.92
CA SER A 482 -21.83 -1.94 -2.98
C SER A 482 -22.18 -3.30 -3.57
N GLN A 483 -22.53 -4.29 -2.74
CA GLN A 483 -23.02 -5.60 -3.19
C GLN A 483 -24.29 -5.52 -4.04
N ALA A 484 -25.24 -4.64 -3.68
CA ALA A 484 -26.45 -4.44 -4.47
C ALA A 484 -26.16 -3.79 -5.83
N LYS A 485 -25.29 -2.77 -5.83
CA LYS A 485 -24.86 -2.05 -7.05
C LYS A 485 -24.18 -2.98 -8.06
N ILE A 486 -23.22 -3.79 -7.61
CA ILE A 486 -22.46 -4.68 -8.49
C ILE A 486 -23.29 -5.89 -8.91
N GLY A 487 -24.04 -6.51 -7.99
CA GLY A 487 -24.89 -7.67 -8.29
C GLY A 487 -26.08 -7.35 -9.23
N ALA A 488 -26.45 -6.07 -9.37
CA ALA A 488 -27.44 -5.63 -10.37
C ALA A 488 -26.84 -5.50 -11.79
N LYS A 489 -25.52 -5.40 -11.91
CA LYS A 489 -24.81 -5.11 -13.17
C LYS A 489 -24.09 -6.33 -13.75
N TYR A 490 -23.61 -7.22 -12.91
CA TYR A 490 -22.74 -8.33 -13.33
C TYR A 490 -23.24 -9.68 -12.83
N PRO A 491 -23.01 -10.76 -13.60
CA PRO A 491 -23.32 -12.11 -13.14
C PRO A 491 -22.45 -12.48 -11.94
N ILE A 492 -23.02 -13.23 -10.99
CA ILE A 492 -22.28 -13.73 -9.82
C ILE A 492 -21.15 -14.68 -10.25
N LEU A 493 -20.01 -14.58 -9.58
CA LEU A 493 -18.90 -15.52 -9.76
C LEU A 493 -19.37 -16.96 -9.56
N THR A 494 -19.00 -17.86 -10.47
CA THR A 494 -19.39 -19.27 -10.46
C THR A 494 -18.23 -20.23 -10.21
N LYS A 495 -16.99 -19.72 -10.18
CA LYS A 495 -15.75 -20.50 -10.04
C LYS A 495 -15.02 -20.14 -8.76
N GLN A 496 -14.47 -21.13 -8.06
CA GLN A 496 -13.74 -20.96 -6.81
C GLN A 496 -12.33 -20.39 -7.04
N ILE A 497 -12.23 -19.20 -7.63
CA ILE A 497 -10.94 -18.61 -8.04
C ILE A 497 -9.99 -18.34 -6.86
N TRP A 498 -10.51 -18.28 -5.62
CA TRP A 498 -9.70 -18.19 -4.40
C TRP A 498 -8.83 -19.42 -4.14
N THR A 499 -9.08 -20.54 -4.82
CA THR A 499 -8.23 -21.74 -4.76
C THR A 499 -7.12 -21.74 -5.82
N TYR A 500 -7.04 -20.72 -6.68
CA TYR A 500 -5.97 -20.62 -7.68
C TYR A 500 -4.63 -20.39 -6.99
N ASN A 501 -3.62 -21.17 -7.37
CA ASN A 501 -2.26 -21.06 -6.87
C ASN A 501 -1.39 -20.34 -7.90
N PRO A 502 -0.97 -19.08 -7.64
CA PRO A 502 -0.14 -18.33 -8.58
C PRO A 502 1.26 -18.91 -8.80
N LEU A 503 1.78 -19.75 -7.89
CA LEU A 503 3.14 -20.29 -7.99
C LEU A 503 3.27 -21.37 -9.06
N ASN A 504 2.25 -22.22 -9.18
CA ASN A 504 2.24 -23.33 -10.14
C ASN A 504 1.14 -23.19 -11.21
N LYS A 505 0.34 -22.11 -11.15
CA LYS A 505 -0.72 -21.78 -12.11
C LYS A 505 -1.80 -22.87 -12.21
N THR A 506 -2.23 -23.40 -11.07
CA THR A 506 -3.27 -24.44 -10.97
C THR A 506 -4.41 -24.03 -10.04
N GLY A 507 -5.54 -24.73 -10.09
CA GLY A 507 -6.72 -24.43 -9.26
C GLY A 507 -7.64 -23.37 -9.84
N GLY A 508 -8.63 -22.91 -9.07
CA GLY A 508 -9.57 -21.85 -9.49
C GLY A 508 -10.71 -22.28 -10.42
N THR A 509 -10.79 -23.56 -10.80
CA THR A 509 -11.72 -24.06 -11.84
C THR A 509 -12.96 -24.77 -11.30
N ALA A 510 -12.97 -25.13 -10.02
CA ALA A 510 -14.10 -25.79 -9.36
C ALA A 510 -15.33 -24.87 -9.34
N ASN A 511 -16.52 -25.46 -9.48
CA ASN A 511 -17.77 -24.70 -9.40
C ASN A 511 -18.03 -24.27 -7.95
N ILE A 512 -18.61 -23.09 -7.77
CA ILE A 512 -19.20 -22.67 -6.51
C ILE A 512 -20.57 -23.33 -6.39
N VAL A 513 -20.81 -23.99 -5.26
CA VAL A 513 -22.11 -24.58 -4.93
C VAL A 513 -22.75 -23.72 -3.85
N PHE A 514 -23.77 -22.94 -4.24
CA PHE A 514 -24.55 -22.14 -3.29
C PHE A 514 -25.59 -23.03 -2.62
N THR A 515 -25.27 -23.55 -1.44
CA THR A 515 -26.16 -24.40 -0.64
C THR A 515 -27.05 -23.57 0.28
N ASN A 516 -28.28 -24.04 0.48
CA ASN A 516 -29.16 -23.47 1.48
C ASN A 516 -28.72 -23.95 2.86
N SER A 517 -28.77 -23.07 3.87
CA SER A 517 -28.39 -23.42 5.23
C SER A 517 -29.24 -22.67 6.26
N VAL A 518 -29.32 -23.21 7.48
CA VAL A 518 -29.95 -22.51 8.61
C VAL A 518 -28.89 -21.67 9.31
N VAL A 519 -29.14 -20.37 9.41
CA VAL A 519 -28.27 -19.39 10.08
C VAL A 519 -28.59 -19.32 11.56
N SER A 520 -29.88 -19.23 11.91
CA SER A 520 -30.31 -19.22 13.31
C SER A 520 -31.79 -19.62 13.45
N VAL A 521 -32.13 -20.07 14.66
CA VAL A 521 -33.49 -20.40 15.08
C VAL A 521 -33.70 -19.89 16.50
N SER A 522 -34.85 -19.29 16.80
CA SER A 522 -35.12 -18.67 18.12
C SER A 522 -35.26 -19.67 19.27
N SER A 523 -35.55 -20.93 18.97
CA SER A 523 -35.69 -22.01 19.96
C SER A 523 -34.74 -23.16 19.64
N PRO A 524 -34.02 -23.72 20.63
CA PRO A 524 -33.18 -24.89 20.40
C PRO A 524 -34.03 -26.09 19.97
N ALA A 525 -33.40 -27.01 19.24
CA ALA A 525 -34.02 -28.29 18.92
C ALA A 525 -34.07 -29.15 20.19
N GLN A 526 -35.27 -29.57 20.62
CA GLN A 526 -35.40 -30.60 21.65
C GLN A 526 -35.39 -32.01 21.02
N GLU A 527 -35.93 -32.14 19.80
CA GLU A 527 -35.78 -33.33 18.97
C GLU A 527 -35.34 -32.92 17.56
N GLY A 528 -34.61 -33.82 16.91
CA GLY A 528 -34.11 -33.59 15.55
C GLY A 528 -32.98 -32.56 15.50
N SER A 529 -32.88 -31.81 14.41
CA SER A 529 -31.80 -30.83 14.23
C SER A 529 -32.21 -29.65 13.35
N PHE A 530 -31.46 -28.55 13.39
CA PHE A 530 -31.66 -27.45 12.45
C PHE A 530 -31.36 -27.86 11.01
N ALA A 531 -30.40 -28.76 10.78
CA ALA A 531 -30.04 -29.21 9.44
C ALA A 531 -31.22 -29.89 8.73
N ALA A 532 -32.12 -30.54 9.49
CA ALA A 532 -33.33 -31.16 8.95
C ALA A 532 -34.25 -30.18 8.23
N LEU A 533 -34.20 -28.88 8.54
CA LEU A 533 -35.04 -27.89 7.85
C LEU A 533 -34.67 -27.74 6.37
N VAL A 534 -33.44 -28.09 5.96
CA VAL A 534 -32.92 -27.79 4.62
C VAL A 534 -32.17 -28.97 3.98
N ASP A 535 -32.31 -30.18 4.53
CA ASP A 535 -31.58 -31.39 4.07
C ASP A 535 -32.27 -32.11 2.90
N ASN A 536 -33.47 -31.68 2.52
CA ASN A 536 -34.37 -32.30 1.55
C ASN A 536 -34.84 -33.71 1.93
N ASN A 537 -34.93 -34.03 3.23
CA ASN A 537 -35.35 -35.33 3.73
C ASN A 537 -36.59 -35.24 4.64
N LEU A 538 -37.75 -35.64 4.13
CA LEU A 538 -39.02 -35.56 4.88
C LEU A 538 -39.13 -36.53 6.09
N THR A 539 -38.15 -37.42 6.29
CA THR A 539 -38.10 -38.31 7.46
C THR A 539 -37.40 -37.68 8.67
N THR A 540 -36.57 -36.66 8.45
CA THR A 540 -35.98 -35.85 9.50
C THR A 540 -36.92 -34.70 9.83
N TYR A 541 -36.70 -34.06 10.99
CA TYR A 541 -37.50 -32.90 11.39
C TYR A 541 -36.72 -32.03 12.38
N TYR A 542 -37.19 -30.81 12.53
CA TYR A 542 -36.88 -29.93 13.66
C TYR A 542 -38.10 -29.88 14.58
N HIS A 543 -37.88 -30.09 15.88
CA HIS A 543 -38.88 -29.86 16.91
C HIS A 543 -38.35 -28.84 17.92
N SER A 544 -39.04 -27.71 18.07
CA SER A 544 -38.66 -26.72 19.06
C SER A 544 -38.82 -27.26 20.49
N GLN A 545 -38.18 -26.60 21.45
CA GLN A 545 -38.33 -26.98 22.85
C GLN A 545 -39.80 -26.95 23.30
N TYR A 546 -40.27 -28.05 23.89
CA TYR A 546 -41.62 -28.23 24.42
C TYR A 546 -41.65 -28.56 25.91
N SER A 547 -40.55 -29.11 26.45
CA SER A 547 -40.40 -29.35 27.89
C SER A 547 -39.80 -28.11 28.55
N ASN A 548 -40.62 -27.42 29.34
CA ASN A 548 -40.26 -26.21 30.08
C ASN A 548 -39.62 -25.10 29.21
N PRO A 549 -40.22 -24.70 28.06
CA PRO A 549 -39.67 -23.63 27.24
C PRO A 549 -39.77 -22.29 27.98
N THR A 550 -38.74 -21.46 27.82
CA THR A 550 -38.79 -20.06 28.23
C THR A 550 -39.70 -19.26 27.28
N PRO A 551 -40.19 -18.07 27.67
CA PRO A 551 -41.00 -17.23 26.78
C PRO A 551 -40.32 -16.86 25.45
N ALA A 552 -38.98 -16.83 25.40
CA ALA A 552 -38.23 -16.56 24.17
C ALA A 552 -38.15 -17.78 23.22
N GLN A 553 -38.49 -18.97 23.73
CA GLN A 553 -38.47 -20.26 23.02
C GLN A 553 -39.87 -20.71 22.58
N THR A 554 -40.87 -19.84 22.69
CA THR A 554 -42.26 -20.06 22.24
C THR A 554 -42.63 -19.07 21.13
N PHE A 555 -43.90 -19.05 20.71
CA PHE A 555 -44.37 -18.12 19.68
C PHE A 555 -44.16 -16.64 20.07
N PRO A 556 -43.69 -15.79 19.13
CA PRO A 556 -43.36 -16.10 17.75
C PRO A 556 -41.98 -16.76 17.58
N PHE A 557 -41.90 -17.82 16.76
CA PHE A 557 -40.62 -18.43 16.39
C PHE A 557 -39.96 -17.68 15.24
N THR A 558 -38.66 -17.48 15.31
CA THR A 558 -37.88 -16.87 14.22
C THR A 558 -36.89 -17.88 13.65
N PHE A 559 -36.91 -18.07 12.34
CA PHE A 559 -35.95 -18.86 11.58
C PHE A 559 -35.24 -17.95 10.59
N ILE A 560 -33.92 -18.06 10.46
CA ILE A 560 -33.14 -17.37 9.44
C ILE A 560 -32.45 -18.42 8.57
N LEU A 561 -32.77 -18.43 7.29
CA LEU A 561 -32.15 -19.27 6.27
C LEU A 561 -31.20 -18.44 5.42
N SER A 562 -30.17 -19.07 4.87
CA SER A 562 -29.27 -18.53 3.87
C SER A 562 -29.42 -19.31 2.56
N ALA A 563 -29.44 -18.61 1.42
CA ALA A 563 -29.35 -19.18 0.08
C ALA A 563 -27.90 -19.47 -0.35
N GLY A 564 -26.93 -19.23 0.53
CA GLY A 564 -25.50 -19.31 0.25
C GLY A 564 -24.92 -18.04 -0.38
N ALA A 565 -25.69 -17.33 -1.22
CA ALA A 565 -25.28 -16.06 -1.83
C ALA A 565 -26.47 -15.15 -2.15
N ASN A 566 -26.20 -13.91 -2.55
CA ASN A 566 -27.21 -12.99 -3.10
C ASN A 566 -27.62 -13.44 -4.51
N ILE A 567 -28.61 -14.35 -4.57
CA ILE A 567 -29.12 -14.95 -5.80
C ILE A 567 -30.64 -14.76 -5.89
N PRO A 568 -31.24 -14.80 -7.09
CA PRO A 568 -32.68 -14.77 -7.22
C PRO A 568 -33.30 -16.01 -6.57
N ILE A 569 -34.32 -15.80 -5.72
CA ILE A 569 -35.15 -16.83 -5.10
C ILE A 569 -36.61 -16.55 -5.44
N LYS A 570 -37.32 -17.57 -5.88
CA LYS A 570 -38.71 -17.50 -6.37
C LYS A 570 -39.73 -17.61 -5.25
N GLY A 571 -39.38 -18.28 -4.15
CA GLY A 571 -40.29 -18.54 -3.05
C GLY A 571 -39.66 -19.39 -1.96
N MET A 572 -40.50 -19.87 -1.05
CA MET A 572 -40.14 -20.83 0.00
C MET A 572 -41.12 -22.00 -0.01
N TYR A 573 -40.69 -23.17 0.43
CA TYR A 573 -41.59 -24.29 0.69
C TYR A 573 -41.45 -24.80 2.13
N PHE A 574 -42.53 -25.40 2.61
CA PHE A 574 -42.70 -25.85 3.99
C PHE A 574 -43.34 -27.24 3.99
N ASN A 575 -42.88 -28.11 4.88
CA ASN A 575 -43.48 -29.41 5.13
C ASN A 575 -43.69 -29.61 6.63
N GLY A 576 -44.89 -30.06 7.02
CA GLY A 576 -45.12 -30.59 8.37
C GLY A 576 -44.39 -31.92 8.57
N ARG A 577 -44.09 -32.26 9.83
CA ARG A 577 -43.49 -33.56 10.21
C ARG A 577 -44.28 -34.74 9.62
N ALA A 578 -43.63 -35.79 9.14
CA ALA A 578 -44.33 -37.00 8.69
C ALA A 578 -45.17 -37.67 9.81
N GLY A 579 -46.28 -38.32 9.45
CA GLY A 579 -47.17 -39.05 10.38
C GLY A 579 -48.53 -38.37 10.63
N GLY A 580 -49.27 -38.83 11.64
CA GLY A 580 -50.62 -38.32 11.95
C GLY A 580 -50.69 -37.18 12.97
N ASN A 581 -49.63 -36.95 13.75
CA ASN A 581 -49.66 -35.93 14.81
C ASN A 581 -49.40 -34.52 14.25
N ARG A 582 -50.42 -33.67 14.31
CA ARG A 582 -50.40 -32.26 13.84
C ARG A 582 -50.29 -31.23 14.96
N ALA A 583 -49.98 -31.66 16.19
CA ALA A 583 -50.01 -30.81 17.37
C ALA A 583 -48.97 -29.68 17.36
N GLY A 584 -47.96 -29.74 16.49
CA GLY A 584 -46.92 -28.72 16.33
C GLY A 584 -46.91 -28.03 14.97
N ASP A 585 -47.95 -28.19 14.15
CA ASP A 585 -48.01 -27.54 12.84
C ASP A 585 -48.15 -26.02 12.98
N ALA A 586 -47.28 -25.30 12.29
CA ALA A 586 -47.35 -23.84 12.15
C ALA A 586 -48.59 -23.41 11.34
N LYS A 587 -49.11 -22.21 11.64
CA LYS A 587 -50.28 -21.64 10.95
C LYS A 587 -49.92 -20.33 10.25
N GLU A 588 -49.77 -19.23 10.98
CA GLU A 588 -49.55 -17.91 10.38
C GLU A 588 -48.05 -17.56 10.38
N ILE A 589 -47.51 -17.23 9.21
CA ILE A 589 -46.10 -16.86 9.06
C ILE A 589 -45.92 -15.52 8.32
N ASP A 590 -44.90 -14.77 8.72
CA ASP A 590 -44.38 -13.61 7.98
C ASP A 590 -43.00 -13.94 7.44
N ILE A 591 -42.72 -13.53 6.20
CA ILE A 591 -41.45 -13.74 5.52
C ILE A 591 -40.79 -12.40 5.24
N PHE A 592 -39.49 -12.32 5.50
CA PHE A 592 -38.62 -11.19 5.20
C PHE A 592 -37.40 -11.67 4.43
N SER A 593 -36.82 -10.81 3.60
CA SER A 593 -35.57 -11.05 2.88
C SER A 593 -34.51 -10.03 3.28
N SER A 594 -33.24 -10.40 3.16
CA SER A 594 -32.12 -9.53 3.47
C SER A 594 -30.89 -9.92 2.65
N ARG A 595 -30.10 -8.92 2.22
CA ARG A 595 -28.82 -9.15 1.55
C ARG A 595 -27.65 -9.30 2.53
N ASP A 596 -27.83 -8.84 3.77
CA ASP A 596 -26.75 -8.60 4.75
C ASP A 596 -27.00 -9.20 6.14
N ASN A 597 -28.16 -9.84 6.36
CA ASN A 597 -28.62 -10.36 7.64
C ASN A 597 -28.81 -9.31 8.75
N VAL A 598 -28.88 -8.02 8.38
CA VAL A 598 -29.09 -6.90 9.32
C VAL A 598 -30.36 -6.17 8.93
N ASN A 599 -30.44 -5.71 7.68
CA ASN A 599 -31.56 -4.96 7.14
C ASN A 599 -32.52 -5.93 6.45
N TYR A 600 -33.73 -6.06 7.00
CA TYR A 600 -34.75 -6.97 6.52
C TYR A 600 -35.89 -6.21 5.83
N THR A 601 -36.24 -6.66 4.63
CA THR A 601 -37.39 -6.16 3.87
C THR A 601 -38.53 -7.18 3.93
N PHE A 602 -39.73 -6.73 4.30
CA PHE A 602 -40.91 -7.58 4.35
C PHE A 602 -41.28 -8.10 2.94
N VAL A 603 -41.56 -9.40 2.84
CA VAL A 603 -41.91 -10.07 1.59
C VAL A 603 -43.41 -10.36 1.54
N GLY A 604 -43.97 -10.88 2.63
CA GLY A 604 -45.40 -11.18 2.70
C GLY A 604 -45.77 -12.07 3.88
N THR A 605 -47.08 -12.22 4.08
CA THR A 605 -47.70 -13.11 5.08
C THR A 605 -48.41 -14.26 4.36
N THR A 606 -48.40 -15.44 4.96
CA THR A 606 -49.23 -16.57 4.50
C THR A 606 -49.71 -17.45 5.65
N ILE A 607 -50.73 -18.25 5.36
CA ILE A 607 -51.25 -19.28 6.25
C ILE A 607 -50.80 -20.64 5.70
N LEU A 608 -50.02 -21.36 6.48
CA LEU A 608 -49.62 -22.74 6.17
C LEU A 608 -50.81 -23.69 6.42
N PRO A 609 -51.01 -24.73 5.60
CA PRO A 609 -52.04 -25.73 5.82
C PRO A 609 -51.66 -26.70 6.95
N ASN A 610 -52.67 -27.24 7.65
CA ASN A 610 -52.49 -28.25 8.71
C ASN A 610 -52.26 -29.66 8.11
N THR A 611 -51.12 -29.87 7.46
CA THR A 611 -50.79 -31.11 6.73
C THR A 611 -49.27 -31.35 6.66
N ALA A 612 -48.87 -32.60 6.48
CA ALA A 612 -47.47 -32.97 6.22
C ALA A 612 -47.03 -32.72 4.77
N ASN A 613 -47.98 -32.46 3.85
CA ASN A 613 -47.69 -32.23 2.44
C ASN A 613 -46.92 -30.91 2.23
N ARG A 614 -46.14 -30.85 1.15
CA ARG A 614 -45.40 -29.64 0.75
C ARG A 614 -46.37 -28.51 0.44
N PHE A 615 -46.17 -27.38 1.10
CA PHE A 615 -46.80 -26.11 0.79
C PHE A 615 -45.76 -25.16 0.20
N GLU A 616 -46.05 -24.57 -0.95
CA GLU A 616 -45.18 -23.59 -1.59
C GLU A 616 -45.77 -22.19 -1.47
N TYR A 617 -44.95 -21.25 -1.02
CA TYR A 617 -45.24 -19.83 -1.05
C TYR A 617 -44.33 -19.15 -2.07
N LEU A 618 -44.88 -18.87 -3.25
CA LEU A 618 -44.20 -18.07 -4.27
C LEU A 618 -44.27 -16.60 -3.89
N PHE A 619 -43.16 -15.87 -4.04
CA PHE A 619 -43.11 -14.47 -3.65
C PHE A 619 -44.02 -13.60 -4.54
N PRO A 620 -44.90 -12.77 -3.94
CA PRO A 620 -45.94 -12.06 -4.71
C PRO A 620 -45.41 -11.15 -5.82
N ASN A 621 -44.22 -10.59 -5.64
CA ASN A 621 -43.61 -9.62 -6.56
C ASN A 621 -42.52 -10.24 -7.46
N GLY A 622 -42.55 -11.57 -7.63
CA GLY A 622 -41.56 -12.30 -8.42
C GLY A 622 -40.27 -12.63 -7.65
N ASN A 623 -39.20 -12.96 -8.38
CA ASN A 623 -37.95 -13.39 -7.79
C ASN A 623 -37.30 -12.27 -6.97
N ILE A 624 -36.86 -12.58 -5.75
CA ILE A 624 -36.14 -11.66 -4.87
C ILE A 624 -34.66 -12.02 -4.89
N ASN A 625 -33.79 -11.04 -5.15
CA ASN A 625 -32.34 -11.22 -5.11
C ASN A 625 -31.81 -10.91 -3.69
N ALA A 626 -31.69 -11.95 -2.87
CA ALA A 626 -31.23 -11.84 -1.48
C ALA A 626 -30.57 -13.13 -0.99
N LYS A 627 -29.65 -12.99 -0.02
CA LYS A 627 -28.92 -14.10 0.60
C LYS A 627 -29.68 -14.70 1.79
N PHE A 628 -30.35 -13.89 2.59
CA PHE A 628 -30.98 -14.32 3.84
C PHE A 628 -32.50 -14.19 3.78
N TYR A 629 -33.20 -15.16 4.36
CA TYR A 629 -34.66 -15.18 4.47
C TYR A 629 -35.05 -15.47 5.91
N LYS A 630 -35.79 -14.55 6.51
CA LYS A 630 -36.29 -14.67 7.88
C LYS A 630 -37.77 -15.04 7.85
N VAL A 631 -38.12 -16.12 8.53
CA VAL A 631 -39.49 -16.57 8.73
C VAL A 631 -39.86 -16.35 10.19
N ILE A 632 -40.91 -15.58 10.43
CA ILE A 632 -41.51 -15.40 11.75
C ILE A 632 -42.81 -16.19 11.79
N VAL A 633 -42.82 -17.28 12.57
CA VAL A 633 -44.04 -18.07 12.82
C VAL A 633 -44.79 -17.45 13.98
N LYS A 634 -45.95 -16.87 13.70
CA LYS A 634 -46.74 -16.11 14.68
C LYS A 634 -47.65 -16.99 15.52
N SER A 635 -48.16 -18.08 14.95
CA SER A 635 -49.06 -19.01 15.65
C SER A 635 -48.99 -20.43 15.09
N GLY A 636 -49.45 -21.40 15.88
CA GLY A 636 -49.71 -22.79 15.46
C GLY A 636 -51.20 -23.08 15.30
N TYR A 637 -51.53 -24.30 14.84
CA TYR A 637 -52.92 -24.79 14.79
C TYR A 637 -53.46 -25.28 16.13
N SER A 638 -52.58 -25.67 17.04
CA SER A 638 -52.92 -26.03 18.43
C SER A 638 -52.57 -24.90 19.39
N THR A 639 -52.96 -25.04 20.66
CA THR A 639 -52.55 -24.14 21.74
C THR A 639 -51.17 -24.50 22.33
N ASN A 640 -50.44 -25.43 21.71
CA ASN A 640 -49.14 -25.85 22.22
C ASN A 640 -48.08 -24.76 22.04
N PRO A 641 -47.09 -24.68 22.94
CA PRO A 641 -46.06 -23.63 22.91
C PRO A 641 -44.91 -23.94 21.94
N TYR A 642 -45.03 -24.94 21.06
CA TYR A 642 -43.95 -25.45 20.21
C TYR A 642 -44.35 -25.53 18.73
N VAL A 643 -43.35 -25.62 17.85
CA VAL A 643 -43.50 -25.80 16.41
C VAL A 643 -42.63 -26.93 15.90
N VAL A 644 -43.09 -27.61 14.84
CA VAL A 644 -42.39 -28.71 14.21
C VAL A 644 -42.43 -28.55 12.68
N PHE A 645 -41.28 -28.70 12.04
CA PHE A 645 -41.16 -28.72 10.58
C PHE A 645 -40.36 -29.95 10.16
N ALA A 646 -40.83 -30.65 9.11
CA ALA A 646 -39.97 -31.59 8.39
C ALA A 646 -38.96 -30.80 7.56
N GLU A 647 -39.44 -29.85 6.75
CA GLU A 647 -38.63 -29.00 5.88
C GLU A 647 -39.13 -27.56 5.90
N MET A 648 -38.20 -26.62 5.73
CA MET A 648 -38.41 -25.20 5.50
C MET A 648 -37.26 -24.69 4.63
N ASN A 649 -37.49 -24.55 3.33
CA ASN A 649 -36.39 -24.32 2.39
C ASN A 649 -36.75 -23.35 1.25
N LEU A 650 -35.75 -22.93 0.48
CA LEU A 650 -35.87 -21.91 -0.57
C LEU A 650 -36.11 -22.53 -1.95
N ILE A 651 -37.00 -21.93 -2.74
CA ILE A 651 -37.28 -22.30 -4.13
C ILE A 651 -36.42 -21.40 -5.04
N LYS A 652 -35.44 -22.00 -5.73
CA LYS A 652 -34.66 -21.31 -6.76
C LYS A 652 -35.49 -21.19 -8.06
N PRO A 653 -35.28 -20.15 -8.89
CA PRO A 653 -36.03 -19.89 -10.12
C PRO A 653 -36.13 -21.04 -11.11
#